data_AF-D6S8E2-F1
#
_entry.id   AF-D6S8E2-F1
#
_cell.length_a   1.000
_cell.length_b   1.000
_cell.length_c   1.000
_cell.angle_alpha   90.00
_cell.angle_beta   90.00
_cell.angle_gamma   90.00
#
_symmetry.space_group_name_H-M   'P 1'
#
loop_
_entity.id
_entity.type
_entity.pdbx_description
1 polymer ?
#
loop_
_entity_poly.entity_id
_entity_poly.type
_entity_poly.pdbx_seq_one_letter_code
_entity_poly.pdbx_strand_id
1 'polypeptide(L)'
;MKNLKEIAKVSFVALSVSLMISTGSMAQTENDKKDVENELSAKYTSISTHNQSKLTKKAKLGYANVDNLQNGKKENDDLNREDLKSTDLNKHIKEKEEKTEVSDSTKDEEESEKEVVPKKSDKKDTEEGLEVSPIKAEESVSKENSEEQVSEEKEQEADGKEAQDEEVKALNSAGQIVPTRIAGQNRYESAAQISREQFTNAKKVIVVNAQKYADALSATTLSDGKYSILYTEKDSLPTATRNEIQRLNPVEVYLLGGQQSISAGIENILKKYSNKVTRIAGRDRYETSAKVAAMSKKKNVVIASGENFSDPLYASSYAYSNNAKILLSSGKTLSRETRDYLLRNKSSIGKVTVVGGGQSISSATVRYIQSVTGKNVSRISGRNRYDGSVKVANSMNKDKVFIASGEDFADALAISPLAQKLNAPILLSSKGKLDTSVIAFLNNFKNSIKDVFIVGGYRTIDNNVYGTVQNVLKKQIAKPKPQPKPQPKPPVVKDQSDIIEEDKAIGLHDFVVAKYSTTLYNAANSSAKSVRNINTSTVMQVINILDNGWMQLDINGFKGYAKVSDFGMFNPNKYRLVFQQGADLSKFNRNVNMKLAKQNGMDFVILKAGSGYSGEDPKFQQNYNNAKAAGLNVGAYWYSYAVNVEEAKEEAVRFMKILGKKQFEYPVYLDFEDPSQRKIPKKTKTDMAIAFMSILEKNGFYTGLYSSASWINNQFERERLKDYDVWIAHWHVTNPNCFTPDYGMWQFTNKSKIKGVSDTGEGGVDMNYSYKNYPKIIKDAKLNNF
;
A
#
# COMPACT_ATOMS: atom_id res chain seq x y z
N MET A 1 -1.29 24.95 -50.91
CA MET A 1 -2.52 24.63 -51.68
C MET A 1 -2.65 23.15 -52.07
N LYS A 2 -1.67 22.47 -52.70
CA LYS A 2 -1.82 21.05 -53.13
C LYS A 2 -2.44 20.13 -52.05
N ASN A 3 -1.90 20.13 -50.83
CA ASN A 3 -2.41 19.26 -49.74
C ASN A 3 -3.89 19.51 -49.37
N LEU A 4 -4.42 20.72 -49.55
CA LEU A 4 -5.85 20.98 -49.30
C LEU A 4 -6.75 20.36 -50.37
N LYS A 5 -6.30 20.25 -51.63
CA LYS A 5 -7.04 19.52 -52.67
C LYS A 5 -7.01 18.00 -52.43
N GLU A 6 -5.92 17.47 -51.90
CA GLU A 6 -5.85 16.04 -51.55
C GLU A 6 -6.70 15.70 -50.31
N ILE A 7 -6.64 16.51 -49.24
CA ILE A 7 -7.51 16.34 -48.07
C ILE A 7 -8.99 16.44 -48.46
N ALA A 8 -9.36 17.42 -49.30
CA ALA A 8 -10.74 17.56 -49.78
C ALA A 8 -11.22 16.34 -50.58
N LYS A 9 -10.37 15.73 -51.43
CA LYS A 9 -10.71 14.47 -52.14
C LYS A 9 -10.95 13.32 -51.15
N VAL A 10 -10.07 13.13 -50.17
CA VAL A 10 -10.21 12.04 -49.17
C VAL A 10 -11.50 12.21 -48.38
N SER A 11 -11.82 13.43 -47.94
CA SER A 11 -13.10 13.73 -47.29
C SER A 11 -14.31 13.48 -48.20
N PHE A 12 -14.23 13.83 -49.49
CA PHE A 12 -15.32 13.62 -50.45
C PHE A 12 -15.58 12.13 -50.70
N VAL A 13 -14.53 11.32 -50.84
CA VAL A 13 -14.63 9.85 -51.00
C VAL A 13 -15.22 9.19 -49.75
N ALA A 14 -14.77 9.58 -48.55
CA ALA A 14 -15.34 9.09 -47.31
C ALA A 14 -16.85 9.44 -47.19
N LEU A 15 -17.24 10.64 -47.61
CA LEU A 15 -18.63 11.09 -47.61
C LEU A 15 -19.49 10.30 -48.60
N SER A 16 -19.02 10.06 -49.83
CA SER A 16 -19.75 9.27 -50.83
C SER A 16 -19.87 7.80 -50.43
N VAL A 17 -18.84 7.20 -49.82
CA VAL A 17 -18.93 5.82 -49.29
C VAL A 17 -19.96 5.75 -48.15
N SER A 18 -19.99 6.73 -47.26
CA SER A 18 -21.01 6.80 -46.19
C SER A 18 -22.43 6.95 -46.75
N LEU A 19 -22.59 7.74 -47.82
CA LEU A 19 -23.87 7.97 -48.49
C LEU A 19 -24.37 6.73 -49.26
N MET A 20 -23.46 5.98 -49.88
CA MET A 20 -23.79 4.69 -50.52
C MET A 20 -24.22 3.64 -49.47
N ILE A 21 -23.56 3.61 -48.31
CA ILE A 21 -23.93 2.71 -47.20
C ILE A 21 -25.31 3.05 -46.63
N SER A 22 -25.68 4.35 -46.52
CA SER A 22 -26.98 4.75 -45.95
C SER A 22 -28.16 4.66 -46.92
N THR A 23 -27.93 4.54 -48.23
CA THR A 23 -28.99 4.59 -49.26
C THR A 23 -29.44 3.23 -49.79
N GLY A 24 -28.80 2.13 -49.37
CA GLY A 24 -29.31 0.77 -49.61
C GLY A 24 -29.28 0.30 -51.08
N SER A 25 -28.52 0.96 -51.96
CA SER A 25 -28.36 0.51 -53.35
C SER A 25 -27.64 -0.84 -53.42
N MET A 26 -28.12 -1.71 -54.30
CA MET A 26 -27.76 -3.14 -54.35
C MET A 26 -26.34 -3.42 -54.88
N ALA A 27 -25.81 -4.60 -54.49
CA ALA A 27 -24.99 -5.58 -55.26
C ALA A 27 -23.94 -5.10 -56.28
N GLN A 28 -22.78 -5.73 -56.48
CA GLN A 28 -22.00 -6.87 -55.95
C GLN A 28 -20.56 -6.61 -56.51
N THR A 29 -19.42 -6.96 -55.90
CA THR A 29 -18.99 -8.26 -55.37
C THR A 29 -18.03 -8.13 -54.17
N GLU A 30 -17.45 -9.25 -53.72
CA GLU A 30 -16.41 -9.28 -52.67
C GLU A 30 -15.04 -8.72 -53.13
N ASN A 31 -14.77 -8.71 -54.45
CA ASN A 31 -13.51 -8.19 -55.00
C ASN A 31 -13.47 -6.66 -54.99
N ASP A 32 -14.56 -5.97 -55.31
CA ASP A 32 -14.62 -4.50 -55.36
C ASP A 32 -14.29 -3.88 -54.00
N LYS A 33 -14.76 -4.53 -52.93
CA LYS A 33 -14.40 -4.20 -51.54
C LYS A 33 -12.90 -4.34 -51.29
N LYS A 34 -12.32 -5.42 -51.80
CA LYS A 34 -10.90 -5.79 -51.63
C LYS A 34 -9.99 -4.85 -52.40
N ASP A 35 -10.39 -4.40 -53.59
CA ASP A 35 -9.61 -3.46 -54.40
C ASP A 35 -9.69 -2.03 -53.85
N VAL A 36 -10.83 -1.62 -53.28
CA VAL A 36 -10.90 -0.37 -52.50
C VAL A 36 -10.02 -0.42 -51.25
N GLU A 37 -10.02 -1.54 -50.50
CA GLU A 37 -9.11 -1.74 -49.36
C GLU A 37 -7.63 -1.77 -49.80
N ASN A 38 -7.31 -2.41 -50.92
CA ASN A 38 -5.96 -2.48 -51.48
C ASN A 38 -5.47 -1.10 -51.96
N GLU A 39 -6.29 -0.30 -52.65
CA GLU A 39 -5.88 1.01 -53.15
C GLU A 39 -5.70 2.03 -52.00
N LEU A 40 -6.54 1.96 -50.96
CA LEU A 40 -6.35 2.70 -49.71
C LEU A 40 -5.07 2.27 -48.99
N SER A 41 -4.84 0.97 -48.82
CA SER A 41 -3.63 0.42 -48.19
C SER A 41 -2.35 0.82 -48.95
N ALA A 42 -2.37 0.75 -50.29
CA ALA A 42 -1.25 1.13 -51.13
C ALA A 42 -0.95 2.64 -51.03
N LYS A 43 -1.96 3.51 -51.08
CA LYS A 43 -1.78 4.97 -50.96
C LYS A 43 -1.39 5.43 -49.56
N TYR A 44 -1.74 4.69 -48.50
CA TYR A 44 -1.21 4.93 -47.16
C TYR A 44 0.24 4.43 -46.96
N THR A 45 0.71 3.48 -47.79
CA THR A 45 2.05 2.90 -47.65
C THR A 45 3.18 3.84 -48.11
N SER A 46 2.89 4.86 -48.91
CA SER A 46 3.89 5.81 -49.44
C SER A 46 4.18 7.04 -48.54
N ILE A 47 3.61 7.10 -47.33
CA ILE A 47 3.88 8.18 -46.35
C ILE A 47 4.30 7.58 -45.00
N SER A 48 5.60 7.30 -44.86
CA SER A 48 6.28 6.85 -43.64
C SER A 48 7.73 7.40 -43.72
N THR A 49 8.44 7.77 -42.64
CA THR A 49 8.92 6.85 -41.60
C THR A 49 9.10 7.49 -40.21
N HIS A 50 8.04 7.48 -39.39
CA HIS A 50 8.20 7.37 -37.93
C HIS A 50 6.93 6.80 -37.25
N ASN A 51 7.10 6.24 -36.04
CA ASN A 51 6.04 5.81 -35.11
C ASN A 51 5.11 4.63 -35.52
N GLN A 52 5.35 3.93 -36.63
CA GLN A 52 4.52 2.79 -37.05
C GLN A 52 4.66 1.53 -36.16
N SER A 53 5.51 1.54 -35.13
CA SER A 53 5.79 0.40 -34.24
C SER A 53 4.96 0.36 -32.95
N LYS A 54 4.07 1.34 -32.69
CA LYS A 54 3.26 1.44 -31.47
C LYS A 54 1.73 1.35 -31.69
N LEU A 55 1.31 1.12 -32.93
CA LEU A 55 -0.09 0.97 -33.32
C LEU A 55 -0.18 -0.13 -34.40
N THR A 56 -0.88 -1.25 -34.24
CA THR A 56 -1.54 -1.79 -33.04
C THR A 56 -1.75 -3.29 -33.24
N LYS A 57 -1.59 -4.15 -32.21
CA LYS A 57 -2.14 -5.53 -32.28
C LYS A 57 -3.54 -5.65 -31.65
N LYS A 58 -3.94 -4.69 -30.81
CA LYS A 58 -5.28 -4.63 -30.18
C LYS A 58 -6.39 -4.11 -31.09
N ALA A 59 -6.11 -3.20 -32.02
CA ALA A 59 -7.13 -2.69 -32.95
C ALA A 59 -7.77 -3.78 -33.84
N LYS A 60 -7.10 -4.93 -34.03
CA LYS A 60 -7.61 -6.08 -34.80
C LYS A 60 -8.35 -7.14 -33.97
N LEU A 61 -8.60 -6.90 -32.67
CA LEU A 61 -9.28 -7.85 -31.76
C LEU A 61 -10.59 -7.30 -31.15
N GLY A 62 -11.09 -6.17 -31.66
CA GLY A 62 -12.39 -5.59 -31.26
C GLY A 62 -13.60 -6.10 -32.04
N TYR A 63 -13.41 -6.94 -33.06
CA TYR A 63 -14.47 -7.44 -33.96
C TYR A 63 -14.42 -8.98 -34.04
N ALA A 64 -14.72 -9.65 -32.93
CA ALA A 64 -14.85 -11.10 -32.85
C ALA A 64 -15.69 -11.53 -31.63
N ASN A 65 -16.97 -11.14 -31.60
CA ASN A 65 -18.06 -11.75 -30.80
C ASN A 65 -19.37 -10.98 -31.08
N VAL A 66 -20.09 -11.35 -32.15
CA VAL A 66 -21.41 -10.79 -32.50
C VAL A 66 -22.37 -11.95 -32.82
N ASP A 67 -22.59 -12.81 -31.83
CA ASP A 67 -23.45 -14.02 -31.95
C ASP A 67 -24.41 -14.23 -30.76
N ASN A 68 -24.35 -13.40 -29.71
CA ASN A 68 -25.12 -13.58 -28.45
C ASN A 68 -26.06 -12.41 -28.12
N LEU A 69 -26.49 -11.62 -29.11
CA LEU A 69 -27.50 -10.56 -28.96
C LEU A 69 -28.54 -10.61 -30.09
N GLN A 70 -29.27 -11.73 -30.19
CA GLN A 70 -30.39 -11.85 -31.15
C GLN A 70 -31.66 -12.54 -30.60
N ASN A 71 -31.68 -13.02 -29.35
CA ASN A 71 -32.89 -13.48 -28.66
C ASN A 71 -33.10 -12.67 -27.38
N GLY A 72 -34.05 -11.73 -27.41
CA GLY A 72 -34.31 -10.81 -26.30
C GLY A 72 -35.05 -9.53 -26.68
N LYS A 73 -35.95 -9.57 -27.68
CA LYS A 73 -36.75 -8.40 -28.09
C LYS A 73 -38.17 -8.78 -28.50
N LYS A 74 -39.05 -8.94 -27.50
CA LYS A 74 -40.51 -8.98 -27.67
C LYS A 74 -41.21 -8.79 -26.32
N GLU A 75 -41.43 -7.53 -25.94
CA GLU A 75 -42.60 -6.97 -25.24
C GLU A 75 -42.34 -5.49 -24.95
N ASN A 76 -43.41 -4.73 -24.68
CA ASN A 76 -43.41 -3.28 -24.41
C ASN A 76 -42.89 -2.37 -25.54
N ASP A 77 -43.35 -2.62 -26.77
CA ASP A 77 -43.81 -1.50 -27.61
C ASP A 77 -45.32 -1.34 -27.35
N ASP A 78 -45.72 -0.45 -26.43
CA ASP A 78 -47.08 0.12 -26.49
C ASP A 78 -47.19 1.49 -25.78
N LEU A 79 -48.14 2.29 -26.27
CA LEU A 79 -48.71 3.52 -25.70
C LEU A 79 -47.76 4.56 -25.07
N ASN A 80 -47.39 5.57 -25.87
CA ASN A 80 -47.05 6.91 -25.38
C ASN A 80 -47.86 7.97 -26.15
N ARG A 81 -48.99 8.41 -25.59
CA ARG A 81 -49.86 9.50 -26.07
C ARG A 81 -50.77 10.00 -24.94
N GLU A 82 -51.34 11.19 -25.16
CA GLU A 82 -52.20 11.96 -24.23
C GLU A 82 -51.47 12.55 -23.00
N ASP A 83 -51.60 13.84 -22.67
CA ASP A 83 -52.03 14.95 -23.54
C ASP A 83 -51.47 16.32 -23.06
N LEU A 84 -51.59 17.35 -23.90
CA LEU A 84 -51.25 18.75 -23.59
C LEU A 84 -52.50 19.59 -23.32
N LYS A 85 -52.60 20.28 -22.16
CA LYS A 85 -53.16 21.67 -22.01
C LYS A 85 -53.28 22.17 -20.56
N SER A 86 -53.58 23.48 -20.46
CA SER A 86 -54.03 24.26 -19.29
C SER A 86 -52.96 24.64 -18.24
N THR A 87 -52.97 25.83 -17.63
CA THR A 87 -53.17 27.22 -18.16
C THR A 87 -52.59 28.23 -17.15
N ASP A 88 -52.42 29.50 -17.55
CA ASP A 88 -52.00 30.62 -16.67
C ASP A 88 -52.94 30.89 -15.48
N LEU A 89 -52.42 31.52 -14.41
CA LEU A 89 -52.86 32.87 -13.96
C LEU A 89 -51.98 33.50 -12.85
N ASN A 90 -51.78 34.82 -12.94
CA ASN A 90 -51.47 35.87 -11.93
C ASN A 90 -50.45 35.65 -10.78
N LYS A 91 -49.48 36.52 -10.43
CA LYS A 91 -49.17 37.98 -10.63
C LYS A 91 -49.76 38.98 -9.61
N HIS A 92 -48.97 39.37 -8.60
CA HIS A 92 -48.73 40.73 -8.04
C HIS A 92 -47.68 40.58 -6.88
N ILE A 93 -46.67 41.41 -6.57
CA ILE A 93 -46.23 42.82 -6.78
C ILE A 93 -46.44 43.74 -5.55
N LYS A 94 -45.39 44.52 -5.22
CA LYS A 94 -45.22 45.59 -4.19
C LYS A 94 -44.86 45.17 -2.74
N GLU A 95 -44.15 45.98 -1.94
CA GLU A 95 -43.04 46.96 -2.17
C GLU A 95 -42.58 47.55 -0.81
N LYS A 96 -41.33 48.09 -0.77
CA LYS A 96 -40.76 48.97 0.30
C LYS A 96 -40.54 48.36 1.69
N GLU A 97 -39.73 48.93 2.60
CA GLU A 97 -38.45 49.68 2.62
C GLU A 97 -38.36 50.36 4.01
N GLU A 98 -37.15 50.78 4.43
CA GLU A 98 -36.86 51.55 5.67
C GLU A 98 -37.02 50.80 7.02
N LYS A 99 -36.15 50.98 8.03
CA LYS A 99 -34.79 51.59 8.09
C LYS A 99 -34.01 51.12 9.33
N THR A 100 -32.77 51.58 9.48
CA THR A 100 -32.01 51.65 10.74
C THR A 100 -32.72 52.55 11.78
N GLU A 101 -32.34 52.71 13.05
CA GLU A 101 -31.10 52.47 13.83
C GLU A 101 -31.55 52.17 15.30
N VAL A 102 -30.77 51.98 16.38
CA VAL A 102 -29.38 52.28 16.81
C VAL A 102 -28.90 51.11 17.72
N SER A 103 -27.59 50.97 17.97
CA SER A 103 -27.07 50.21 19.13
C SER A 103 -25.85 50.89 19.77
N ASP A 104 -25.97 51.27 21.04
CA ASP A 104 -24.97 51.94 21.88
C ASP A 104 -25.27 51.53 23.34
N SER A 105 -24.32 51.22 24.24
CA SER A 105 -22.85 51.12 24.16
C SER A 105 -22.32 50.19 25.28
N THR A 106 -20.99 49.95 25.30
CA THR A 106 -20.07 49.80 26.48
C THR A 106 -20.60 49.30 27.85
N LYS A 107 -19.90 48.48 28.66
CA LYS A 107 -18.45 48.18 28.73
C LYS A 107 -18.14 47.09 29.80
N ASP A 108 -16.84 46.73 29.89
CA ASP A 108 -16.09 46.17 31.06
C ASP A 108 -16.51 44.75 31.54
N GLU A 109 -15.64 43.78 31.87
CA GLU A 109 -14.42 43.73 32.73
C GLU A 109 -14.80 43.81 34.24
N GLU A 110 -14.27 43.00 35.18
CA GLU A 110 -13.19 41.98 35.12
C GLU A 110 -13.26 40.94 36.28
N GLU A 111 -12.49 39.84 36.13
CA GLU A 111 -11.77 39.00 37.13
C GLU A 111 -12.27 38.55 38.54
N SER A 112 -11.75 37.37 38.94
CA SER A 112 -11.41 36.93 40.33
C SER A 112 -12.56 36.57 41.31
N GLU A 113 -12.37 35.80 42.41
CA GLU A 113 -11.43 34.71 42.73
C GLU A 113 -11.99 33.80 43.87
N LYS A 114 -11.41 32.59 44.00
CA LYS A 114 -11.22 31.75 45.21
C LYS A 114 -12.41 31.33 46.13
N GLU A 115 -12.48 30.00 46.30
CA GLU A 115 -12.61 29.22 47.56
C GLU A 115 -13.52 29.72 48.71
N VAL A 116 -14.45 28.85 49.17
CA VAL A 116 -14.24 28.03 50.40
C VAL A 116 -15.31 26.92 50.52
N VAL A 117 -14.90 25.78 51.07
CA VAL A 117 -15.65 24.53 51.35
C VAL A 117 -15.56 24.31 52.87
N PRO A 118 -16.63 23.94 53.65
CA PRO A 118 -17.34 22.65 53.49
C PRO A 118 -18.77 22.44 54.11
N LYS A 119 -19.29 21.20 53.91
CA LYS A 119 -20.08 20.34 54.86
C LYS A 119 -21.60 20.54 55.13
N LYS A 120 -22.34 19.50 54.70
CA LYS A 120 -23.27 18.62 55.46
C LYS A 120 -24.48 19.19 56.24
N SER A 121 -25.66 18.76 55.79
CA SER A 121 -26.48 17.72 56.44
C SER A 121 -27.33 17.01 55.38
N ASP A 122 -27.43 15.68 55.26
CA ASP A 122 -27.86 14.60 56.18
C ASP A 122 -29.40 14.42 56.27
N LYS A 123 -29.90 13.40 55.54
CA LYS A 123 -31.21 12.68 55.69
C LYS A 123 -32.45 13.44 55.14
N LYS A 124 -33.57 12.77 54.82
CA LYS A 124 -33.99 11.39 55.18
C LYS A 124 -34.88 10.77 54.09
N ASP A 125 -34.81 9.46 53.91
CA ASP A 125 -35.73 8.67 53.08
C ASP A 125 -37.11 8.49 53.74
N THR A 126 -38.15 8.36 52.89
CA THR A 126 -39.39 7.62 53.20
C THR A 126 -39.99 7.11 51.90
N GLU A 127 -40.31 5.81 51.86
CA GLU A 127 -40.96 5.14 50.73
C GLU A 127 -42.49 5.14 50.92
N GLU A 128 -43.24 5.21 49.82
CA GLU A 128 -44.45 4.40 49.59
C GLU A 128 -44.72 4.35 48.07
N GLY A 129 -45.47 3.35 47.58
CA GLY A 129 -45.52 3.00 46.14
C GLY A 129 -46.84 2.40 45.66
N LEU A 130 -46.76 1.55 44.61
CA LEU A 130 -47.83 1.04 43.72
C LEU A 130 -48.18 2.06 42.61
N GLU A 131 -47.94 1.78 41.31
CA GLU A 131 -48.64 0.87 40.38
C GLU A 131 -50.03 1.41 39.95
N VAL A 132 -50.47 1.42 38.66
CA VAL A 132 -50.07 0.68 37.44
C VAL A 132 -50.10 1.59 36.17
N SER A 133 -49.39 1.18 35.11
CA SER A 133 -49.51 1.51 33.66
C SER A 133 -50.95 1.70 33.11
N PRO A 134 -51.20 2.38 31.94
CA PRO A 134 -50.38 2.27 30.71
C PRO A 134 -50.24 3.51 29.78
N ILE A 135 -49.31 3.41 28.81
CA ILE A 135 -49.26 4.24 27.59
C ILE A 135 -49.06 3.35 26.35
N LYS A 136 -49.98 3.50 25.39
CA LYS A 136 -50.04 3.04 23.98
C LYS A 136 -51.04 3.98 23.29
N ALA A 137 -50.98 4.33 22.01
CA ALA A 137 -49.93 4.31 20.98
C ALA A 137 -50.07 5.66 20.20
N GLU A 138 -49.50 6.01 19.05
CA GLU A 138 -48.93 5.35 17.85
C GLU A 138 -47.71 6.21 17.39
N GLU A 139 -46.58 5.66 16.93
CA GLU A 139 -46.24 5.30 15.53
C GLU A 139 -46.41 6.44 14.50
N SER A 140 -45.56 6.63 13.49
CA SER A 140 -44.43 5.84 12.92
C SER A 140 -43.24 6.81 12.65
N VAL A 141 -42.00 6.46 12.24
CA VAL A 141 -41.42 5.54 11.24
C VAL A 141 -39.94 5.32 11.65
N SER A 142 -39.27 4.18 11.51
CA SER A 142 -39.62 2.76 11.29
C SER A 142 -38.37 1.91 11.66
N LYS A 143 -38.28 0.65 11.20
CA LYS A 143 -37.07 -0.19 11.26
C LYS A 143 -37.05 -1.16 10.06
N GLU A 144 -36.15 -0.94 9.10
CA GLU A 144 -35.83 -1.92 8.04
C GLU A 144 -34.54 -1.46 7.34
N ASN A 145 -33.43 -2.18 7.55
CA ASN A 145 -32.11 -2.17 6.85
C ASN A 145 -30.96 -2.65 7.75
N SER A 146 -31.05 -2.43 9.07
CA SER A 146 -29.91 -2.60 9.99
C SER A 146 -29.56 -4.05 10.34
N GLU A 147 -30.35 -5.02 9.91
CA GLU A 147 -30.16 -6.45 10.23
C GLU A 147 -29.73 -7.25 8.99
N GLU A 148 -30.24 -6.94 7.79
CA GLU A 148 -29.88 -7.63 6.53
C GLU A 148 -28.45 -7.33 6.05
N GLN A 149 -28.01 -6.07 6.01
CA GLN A 149 -26.64 -5.70 5.62
C GLN A 149 -25.57 -6.36 6.53
N VAL A 150 -25.95 -6.67 7.77
CA VAL A 150 -25.09 -7.29 8.78
C VAL A 150 -25.06 -8.82 8.64
N SER A 151 -25.89 -9.43 7.78
CA SER A 151 -25.76 -10.80 7.28
C SER A 151 -24.86 -10.86 6.05
N GLU A 152 -25.16 -10.07 5.01
CA GLU A 152 -24.51 -10.16 3.70
C GLU A 152 -22.98 -9.95 3.77
N GLU A 153 -22.50 -8.94 4.53
CA GLU A 153 -21.06 -8.74 4.73
C GLU A 153 -20.37 -9.93 5.42
N LYS A 154 -21.08 -10.67 6.30
CA LYS A 154 -20.51 -11.83 7.00
C LYS A 154 -20.47 -13.07 6.12
N GLU A 155 -21.46 -13.26 5.26
CA GLU A 155 -21.48 -14.38 4.31
C GLU A 155 -20.42 -14.17 3.22
N GLN A 156 -20.21 -12.93 2.76
CA GLN A 156 -19.11 -12.60 1.85
C GLN A 156 -17.72 -12.66 2.55
N GLU A 157 -17.58 -12.28 3.83
CA GLU A 157 -16.35 -12.55 4.61
C GLU A 157 -16.07 -14.05 4.75
N ALA A 158 -17.10 -14.89 4.84
CA ALA A 158 -16.97 -16.34 4.96
C ALA A 158 -16.56 -16.99 3.62
N ASP A 159 -17.29 -16.72 2.55
CA ASP A 159 -17.04 -17.27 1.21
C ASP A 159 -15.66 -16.82 0.67
N GLY A 160 -15.31 -15.54 0.87
CA GLY A 160 -13.97 -15.00 0.58
C GLY A 160 -12.85 -15.55 1.47
N LYS A 161 -13.16 -16.07 2.65
CA LYS A 161 -12.23 -16.85 3.49
C LYS A 161 -12.07 -18.26 2.95
N GLU A 162 -13.16 -18.96 2.68
CA GLU A 162 -13.12 -20.33 2.19
C GLU A 162 -12.39 -20.40 0.85
N ALA A 163 -12.65 -19.49 -0.10
CA ALA A 163 -11.91 -19.41 -1.35
C ALA A 163 -10.39 -19.18 -1.18
N GLN A 164 -9.97 -18.40 -0.17
CA GLN A 164 -8.54 -18.19 0.10
C GLN A 164 -7.91 -19.38 0.85
N ASP A 165 -8.64 -20.01 1.77
CA ASP A 165 -8.21 -21.25 2.42
C ASP A 165 -8.19 -22.42 1.43
N GLU A 166 -9.05 -22.46 0.41
CA GLU A 166 -9.03 -23.39 -0.72
C GLU A 166 -7.79 -23.18 -1.61
N GLU A 167 -7.44 -21.94 -1.98
CA GLU A 167 -6.19 -21.68 -2.73
C GLU A 167 -4.94 -22.03 -1.90
N VAL A 168 -4.95 -21.74 -0.59
CA VAL A 168 -3.86 -22.13 0.33
C VAL A 168 -3.80 -23.64 0.52
N LYS A 169 -4.93 -24.36 0.67
CA LYS A 169 -4.98 -25.84 0.67
C LYS A 169 -4.44 -26.41 -0.65
N ALA A 170 -4.80 -25.84 -1.80
CA ALA A 170 -4.35 -26.30 -3.11
C ALA A 170 -2.84 -26.10 -3.32
N LEU A 171 -2.29 -24.94 -2.92
CA LEU A 171 -0.85 -24.67 -3.02
C LEU A 171 -0.02 -25.46 -1.99
N ASN A 172 -0.56 -25.69 -0.79
CA ASN A 172 0.04 -26.61 0.18
C ASN A 172 -0.02 -28.07 -0.30
N SER A 173 -1.08 -28.47 -1.00
CA SER A 173 -1.20 -29.78 -1.67
C SER A 173 -0.19 -29.95 -2.83
N ALA A 174 0.14 -28.87 -3.53
CA ALA A 174 1.28 -28.82 -4.46
C ALA A 174 2.66 -28.81 -3.75
N GLY A 175 2.68 -28.86 -2.41
CA GLY A 175 3.88 -28.98 -1.58
C GLY A 175 4.66 -27.68 -1.37
N GLN A 176 4.17 -26.53 -1.84
CA GLN A 176 4.84 -25.24 -1.68
C GLN A 176 4.26 -24.45 -0.50
N ILE A 177 5.08 -24.19 0.52
CA ILE A 177 4.66 -23.41 1.70
C ILE A 177 4.45 -21.96 1.29
N VAL A 178 3.21 -21.47 1.42
CA VAL A 178 2.86 -20.05 1.21
C VAL A 178 2.52 -19.42 2.56
N PRO A 179 3.11 -18.26 2.93
CA PRO A 179 2.77 -17.62 4.20
C PRO A 179 1.36 -17.04 4.16
N THR A 180 0.52 -17.42 5.12
CA THR A 180 -0.82 -16.84 5.34
C THR A 180 -0.70 -15.52 6.12
N ARG A 181 -1.64 -14.58 6.01
CA ARG A 181 -1.63 -13.34 6.81
C ARG A 181 -2.89 -13.24 7.69
N ILE A 182 -2.69 -12.95 8.98
CA ILE A 182 -3.75 -12.66 9.95
C ILE A 182 -3.56 -11.20 10.38
N ALA A 183 -4.48 -10.31 10.01
CA ALA A 183 -4.34 -8.86 10.14
C ALA A 183 -5.66 -8.13 9.94
N GLY A 184 -6.08 -7.34 10.92
CA GLY A 184 -7.19 -6.39 10.76
C GLY A 184 -6.73 -4.98 10.37
N GLN A 185 -7.69 -4.08 10.14
CA GLN A 185 -7.42 -2.68 9.77
C GLN A 185 -6.68 -1.89 10.86
N ASN A 186 -6.78 -2.33 12.11
CA ASN A 186 -6.14 -1.75 13.29
C ASN A 186 -5.92 -2.84 14.37
N ARG A 187 -5.30 -2.48 15.50
CA ARG A 187 -4.99 -3.45 16.58
C ARG A 187 -6.22 -4.16 17.18
N TYR A 188 -7.38 -3.51 17.20
CA TYR A 188 -8.64 -4.09 17.69
C TYR A 188 -9.17 -5.15 16.73
N GLU A 189 -9.15 -4.85 15.43
CA GLU A 189 -9.53 -5.79 14.37
C GLU A 189 -8.55 -6.97 14.27
N SER A 190 -7.22 -6.72 14.37
CA SER A 190 -6.22 -7.80 14.42
C SER A 190 -6.53 -8.78 15.56
N ALA A 191 -6.79 -8.27 16.77
CA ALA A 191 -7.11 -9.11 17.92
C ALA A 191 -8.44 -9.86 17.75
N ALA A 192 -9.45 -9.23 17.15
CA ALA A 192 -10.72 -9.88 16.83
C ALA A 192 -10.54 -11.01 15.81
N GLN A 193 -9.85 -10.77 14.69
CA GLN A 193 -9.57 -11.81 13.69
C GLN A 193 -8.78 -12.98 14.31
N ILE A 194 -7.69 -12.69 15.04
CA ILE A 194 -6.89 -13.71 15.73
C ILE A 194 -7.74 -14.55 16.68
N SER A 195 -8.72 -13.93 17.34
CA SER A 195 -9.67 -14.63 18.21
C SER A 195 -10.62 -15.54 17.44
N ARG A 196 -11.12 -15.10 16.26
CA ARG A 196 -11.90 -15.94 15.33
C ARG A 196 -11.10 -17.15 14.83
N GLU A 197 -9.82 -16.98 14.47
CA GLU A 197 -8.94 -18.11 14.07
C GLU A 197 -8.69 -19.12 15.22
N GLN A 198 -8.94 -18.73 16.48
CA GLN A 198 -8.61 -19.53 17.65
C GLN A 198 -9.82 -20.18 18.33
N PHE A 199 -10.99 -19.53 18.36
CA PHE A 199 -12.15 -19.97 19.14
C PHE A 199 -13.50 -19.70 18.47
N THR A 200 -14.31 -20.75 18.32
CA THR A 200 -15.74 -20.61 17.99
C THR A 200 -16.49 -19.92 19.13
N ASN A 201 -16.26 -20.37 20.38
CA ASN A 201 -16.69 -19.70 21.62
C ASN A 201 -15.57 -19.80 22.67
N ALA A 202 -15.59 -18.95 23.70
CA ALA A 202 -14.60 -19.01 24.77
C ALA A 202 -15.23 -18.76 26.14
N LYS A 203 -15.15 -19.75 27.04
CA LYS A 203 -15.66 -19.62 28.42
C LYS A 203 -15.07 -18.42 29.18
N LYS A 204 -13.89 -17.95 28.79
CA LYS A 204 -13.27 -16.72 29.29
C LYS A 204 -12.52 -15.99 28.17
N VAL A 205 -12.41 -14.67 28.31
CA VAL A 205 -11.60 -13.80 27.43
C VAL A 205 -10.77 -12.85 28.28
N ILE A 206 -9.62 -12.43 27.78
CA ILE A 206 -8.73 -11.47 28.44
C ILE A 206 -8.81 -10.13 27.72
N VAL A 207 -9.03 -9.05 28.47
CA VAL A 207 -9.08 -7.68 27.94
C VAL A 207 -7.94 -6.87 28.56
N VAL A 208 -7.12 -6.24 27.71
CA VAL A 208 -5.95 -5.44 28.10
C VAL A 208 -6.00 -4.04 27.47
N ASN A 209 -5.30 -3.07 28.06
CA ASN A 209 -5.18 -1.74 27.44
C ASN A 209 -4.31 -1.83 26.16
N ALA A 210 -4.80 -1.25 25.07
CA ALA A 210 -4.23 -1.35 23.73
C ALA A 210 -2.94 -0.53 23.49
N GLN A 211 -2.66 0.42 24.38
CA GLN A 211 -1.52 1.35 24.32
C GLN A 211 -0.47 1.02 25.42
N LYS A 212 -0.91 0.49 26.56
CA LYS A 212 -0.09 0.22 27.75
C LYS A 212 0.31 -1.26 27.84
N TYR A 213 1.36 -1.63 27.09
CA TYR A 213 1.87 -3.02 27.06
C TYR A 213 2.24 -3.60 28.44
N ALA A 214 2.55 -2.75 29.43
CA ALA A 214 3.11 -3.13 30.73
C ALA A 214 2.31 -4.22 31.47
N ASP A 215 1.01 -4.02 31.72
CA ASP A 215 0.14 -5.05 32.30
C ASP A 215 -0.18 -6.14 31.26
N ALA A 216 -0.36 -5.72 30.01
CA ALA A 216 -0.83 -6.55 28.90
C ALA A 216 0.09 -7.76 28.62
N LEU A 217 1.41 -7.62 28.79
CA LEU A 217 2.37 -8.72 28.72
C LEU A 217 2.03 -9.90 29.65
N SER A 218 1.42 -9.64 30.81
CA SER A 218 1.03 -10.70 31.76
C SER A 218 -0.08 -11.59 31.20
N ALA A 219 -0.89 -11.09 30.26
CA ALA A 219 -1.96 -11.86 29.62
C ALA A 219 -1.44 -13.13 28.94
N THR A 220 -0.20 -13.13 28.44
CA THR A 220 0.47 -14.31 27.85
C THR A 220 0.55 -15.52 28.80
N THR A 221 0.56 -15.31 30.12
CA THR A 221 0.56 -16.41 31.11
C THR A 221 -0.85 -16.83 31.51
N LEU A 222 -1.81 -15.90 31.45
CA LEU A 222 -3.21 -16.18 31.76
C LEU A 222 -3.92 -16.89 30.60
N SER A 223 -3.55 -16.57 29.36
CA SER A 223 -4.16 -17.10 28.14
C SER A 223 -4.00 -18.61 28.02
N ASP A 224 -2.80 -19.12 28.28
CA ASP A 224 -2.48 -20.56 28.37
C ASP A 224 -3.05 -21.40 27.19
N GLY A 225 -3.02 -20.85 25.97
CA GLY A 225 -3.62 -21.43 24.75
C GLY A 225 -5.16 -21.44 24.69
N LYS A 226 -5.85 -20.99 25.74
CA LYS A 226 -7.29 -21.24 26.03
C LYS A 226 -8.18 -20.00 26.03
N TYR A 227 -7.62 -18.79 26.13
CA TYR A 227 -8.37 -17.53 26.13
C TYR A 227 -7.70 -16.51 25.20
N SER A 228 -8.48 -15.84 24.34
CA SER A 228 -7.99 -14.76 23.48
C SER A 228 -7.63 -13.51 24.29
N ILE A 229 -6.74 -12.69 23.73
CA ILE A 229 -6.37 -11.37 24.26
C ILE A 229 -6.96 -10.31 23.33
N LEU A 230 -7.91 -9.53 23.83
CA LEU A 230 -8.58 -8.42 23.13
C LEU A 230 -8.21 -7.07 23.75
N TYR A 231 -8.47 -5.99 23.03
CA TYR A 231 -7.95 -4.67 23.34
C TYR A 231 -9.04 -3.64 23.66
N THR A 232 -8.83 -2.88 24.73
CA THR A 232 -9.66 -1.71 25.09
C THR A 232 -8.79 -0.46 25.15
N GLU A 233 -9.39 0.71 24.93
CA GLU A 233 -8.80 1.96 25.40
C GLU A 233 -9.05 2.13 26.90
N LYS A 234 -8.49 3.19 27.51
CA LYS A 234 -8.66 3.45 28.95
C LYS A 234 -10.14 3.63 29.32
N ASP A 235 -10.88 4.40 28.52
CA ASP A 235 -12.24 4.87 28.83
C ASP A 235 -13.28 4.59 27.72
N SER A 236 -12.87 4.03 26.58
CA SER A 236 -13.79 3.53 25.55
C SER A 236 -13.52 2.06 25.17
N LEU A 237 -14.58 1.30 24.90
CA LEU A 237 -14.52 -0.09 24.43
C LEU A 237 -14.80 -0.13 22.91
N PRO A 238 -13.79 -0.33 22.05
CA PRO A 238 -13.94 -0.26 20.60
C PRO A 238 -14.87 -1.33 20.03
N THR A 239 -15.58 -0.98 18.95
CA THR A 239 -16.63 -1.81 18.33
C THR A 239 -16.14 -3.21 17.99
N ALA A 240 -14.97 -3.36 17.35
CA ALA A 240 -14.38 -4.67 17.04
C ALA A 240 -14.26 -5.60 18.27
N THR A 241 -13.77 -5.06 19.38
CA THR A 241 -13.61 -5.82 20.64
C THR A 241 -14.95 -6.07 21.32
N ARG A 242 -15.90 -5.12 21.28
CA ARG A 242 -17.27 -5.34 21.78
C ARG A 242 -17.95 -6.48 21.03
N ASN A 243 -17.95 -6.42 19.70
CA ASN A 243 -18.57 -7.40 18.82
C ASN A 243 -17.94 -8.78 19.00
N GLU A 244 -16.61 -8.86 19.13
CA GLU A 244 -15.91 -10.13 19.37
C GLU A 244 -16.19 -10.70 20.77
N ILE A 245 -16.30 -9.87 21.82
CA ILE A 245 -16.72 -10.32 23.15
C ILE A 245 -18.15 -10.87 23.10
N GLN A 246 -19.08 -10.21 22.40
CA GLN A 246 -20.43 -10.72 22.18
C GLN A 246 -20.42 -12.06 21.42
N ARG A 247 -19.60 -12.18 20.37
CA ARG A 247 -19.44 -13.41 19.57
C ARG A 247 -18.89 -14.59 20.39
N LEU A 248 -17.95 -14.33 21.30
CA LEU A 248 -17.34 -15.35 22.17
C LEU A 248 -18.25 -15.81 23.32
N ASN A 249 -19.21 -14.97 23.72
CA ASN A 249 -20.14 -15.13 24.86
C ASN A 249 -19.47 -15.65 26.15
N PRO A 250 -18.51 -14.90 26.74
CA PRO A 250 -17.69 -15.37 27.85
C PRO A 250 -18.41 -15.35 29.20
N VAL A 251 -18.28 -16.45 29.95
CA VAL A 251 -18.77 -16.53 31.34
C VAL A 251 -17.96 -15.63 32.27
N GLU A 252 -16.65 -15.47 32.02
CA GLU A 252 -15.76 -14.60 32.79
C GLU A 252 -14.83 -13.76 31.89
N VAL A 253 -14.83 -12.42 32.06
CA VAL A 253 -13.84 -11.53 31.46
C VAL A 253 -12.72 -11.27 32.46
N TYR A 254 -11.46 -11.51 32.07
CA TYR A 254 -10.29 -11.10 32.82
C TYR A 254 -9.80 -9.73 32.36
N LEU A 255 -9.93 -8.72 33.22
CA LEU A 255 -9.56 -7.34 32.91
C LEU A 255 -8.17 -7.03 33.48
N LEU A 256 -7.15 -6.96 32.62
CA LEU A 256 -5.75 -6.89 33.04
C LEU A 256 -5.24 -5.44 33.03
N GLY A 257 -4.97 -4.94 34.24
CA GLY A 257 -4.47 -3.59 34.50
C GLY A 257 -5.32 -2.80 35.49
N GLY A 258 -4.68 -1.87 36.19
CA GLY A 258 -5.33 -1.02 37.20
C GLY A 258 -6.32 -0.01 36.58
N GLN A 259 -7.07 0.69 37.42
CA GLN A 259 -8.06 1.69 36.94
C GLN A 259 -7.43 2.86 36.15
N GLN A 260 -6.15 3.14 36.37
CA GLN A 260 -5.35 4.09 35.57
C GLN A 260 -4.93 3.56 34.19
N SER A 261 -5.12 2.27 33.94
CA SER A 261 -4.87 1.60 32.64
C SER A 261 -6.18 1.34 31.90
N ILE A 262 -7.21 0.86 32.62
CA ILE A 262 -8.56 0.59 32.11
C ILE A 262 -9.56 0.99 33.19
N SER A 263 -10.42 1.97 32.96
CA SER A 263 -11.23 2.57 34.04
C SER A 263 -12.36 1.66 34.54
N ALA A 264 -13.08 2.11 35.58
CA ALA A 264 -14.26 1.43 36.10
C ALA A 264 -15.44 1.47 35.10
N GLY A 265 -15.48 2.46 34.19
CA GLY A 265 -16.49 2.54 33.13
C GLY A 265 -16.43 1.33 32.19
N ILE A 266 -15.22 0.98 31.73
CA ILE A 266 -15.00 -0.23 30.91
C ILE A 266 -15.41 -1.50 31.66
N GLU A 267 -15.06 -1.61 32.94
CA GLU A 267 -15.42 -2.77 33.76
C GLU A 267 -16.94 -2.93 33.89
N ASN A 268 -17.66 -1.82 34.04
CA ASN A 268 -19.13 -1.80 34.11
C ASN A 268 -19.79 -2.04 32.74
N ILE A 269 -19.15 -1.67 31.64
CA ILE A 269 -19.56 -2.06 30.29
C ILE A 269 -19.38 -3.58 30.10
N LEU A 270 -18.26 -4.15 30.54
CA LEU A 270 -17.96 -5.59 30.39
C LEU A 270 -18.88 -6.50 31.23
N LYS A 271 -19.44 -5.99 32.33
CA LYS A 271 -20.50 -6.67 33.12
C LYS A 271 -21.80 -6.85 32.34
N LYS A 272 -22.01 -6.15 31.22
CA LYS A 272 -23.16 -6.35 30.31
C LYS A 272 -22.96 -7.51 29.33
N TYR A 273 -21.74 -8.06 29.24
CA TYR A 273 -21.36 -9.09 28.26
C TYR A 273 -20.79 -10.36 28.93
N SER A 274 -20.79 -10.44 30.25
CA SER A 274 -20.28 -11.60 31.00
C SER A 274 -20.82 -11.62 32.42
N ASN A 275 -21.13 -12.81 32.94
CA ASN A 275 -21.64 -13.00 34.29
C ASN A 275 -20.62 -12.63 35.39
N LYS A 276 -19.34 -12.46 35.02
CA LYS A 276 -18.27 -12.12 35.94
C LYS A 276 -17.15 -11.34 35.24
N VAL A 277 -16.81 -10.16 35.75
CA VAL A 277 -15.58 -9.44 35.37
C VAL A 277 -14.59 -9.50 36.53
N THR A 278 -13.45 -10.16 36.30
CA THR A 278 -12.38 -10.30 37.30
C THR A 278 -11.21 -9.43 36.89
N ARG A 279 -11.03 -8.28 37.56
CA ARG A 279 -9.86 -7.42 37.35
C ARG A 279 -8.62 -8.03 38.00
N ILE A 280 -7.52 -8.09 37.24
CA ILE A 280 -6.20 -8.54 37.72
C ILE A 280 -5.21 -7.41 37.50
N ALA A 281 -4.75 -6.81 38.60
CA ALA A 281 -3.83 -5.69 38.61
C ALA A 281 -2.98 -5.70 39.89
N GLY A 282 -1.77 -5.16 39.81
CA GLY A 282 -0.99 -4.74 40.97
C GLY A 282 -0.56 -3.29 40.90
N ARG A 283 0.38 -2.86 41.77
CA ARG A 283 0.95 -1.51 41.73
C ARG A 283 1.79 -1.27 40.47
N ASP A 284 2.37 -2.33 39.91
CA ASP A 284 3.16 -2.31 38.68
C ASP A 284 3.02 -3.62 37.88
N ARG A 285 3.70 -3.67 36.73
CA ARG A 285 3.75 -4.84 35.83
C ARG A 285 4.32 -6.11 36.49
N TYR A 286 5.17 -5.97 37.51
CA TYR A 286 5.77 -7.10 38.21
C TYR A 286 4.76 -7.74 39.16
N GLU A 287 4.04 -6.93 39.94
CA GLU A 287 2.94 -7.39 40.77
C GLU A 287 1.77 -7.96 39.95
N THR A 288 1.40 -7.32 38.83
CA THR A 288 0.42 -7.88 37.88
C THR A 288 0.88 -9.26 37.37
N SER A 289 2.16 -9.39 36.96
CA SER A 289 2.69 -10.68 36.48
C SER A 289 2.73 -11.74 37.59
N ALA A 290 3.06 -11.37 38.83
CA ALA A 290 3.08 -12.29 39.98
C ALA A 290 1.67 -12.76 40.38
N LYS A 291 0.66 -11.90 40.27
CA LYS A 291 -0.75 -12.25 40.49
C LYS A 291 -1.27 -13.21 39.42
N VAL A 292 -1.00 -12.93 38.14
CA VAL A 292 -1.33 -13.86 37.04
C VAL A 292 -0.58 -15.20 37.18
N ALA A 293 0.70 -15.16 37.52
CA ALA A 293 1.51 -16.36 37.75
C ALA A 293 0.93 -17.25 38.87
N ALA A 294 0.39 -16.66 39.94
CA ALA A 294 -0.24 -17.41 41.03
C ALA A 294 -1.49 -18.19 40.59
N MET A 295 -2.22 -17.73 39.57
CA MET A 295 -3.40 -18.43 39.03
C MET A 295 -3.04 -19.68 38.22
N SER A 296 -1.77 -19.82 37.78
CA SER A 296 -1.32 -20.96 36.99
C SER A 296 -0.83 -22.11 37.88
N LYS A 297 -1.37 -23.33 37.68
CA LYS A 297 -0.91 -24.55 38.38
C LYS A 297 0.46 -25.08 37.88
N LYS A 298 1.06 -24.44 36.87
CA LYS A 298 2.35 -24.82 36.27
C LYS A 298 3.50 -24.66 37.28
N LYS A 299 4.47 -25.59 37.27
CA LYS A 299 5.64 -25.58 38.18
C LYS A 299 6.87 -24.89 37.58
N ASN A 300 7.08 -25.01 36.27
CA ASN A 300 8.22 -24.39 35.60
C ASN A 300 8.01 -22.88 35.48
N VAL A 301 9.10 -22.11 35.46
CA VAL A 301 9.07 -20.64 35.42
C VAL A 301 9.96 -20.12 34.30
N VAL A 302 9.39 -19.31 33.42
CA VAL A 302 10.11 -18.46 32.48
C VAL A 302 10.18 -17.05 33.06
N ILE A 303 11.34 -16.41 33.01
CA ILE A 303 11.53 -15.04 33.49
C ILE A 303 12.02 -14.19 32.31
N ALA A 304 11.24 -13.16 31.98
CA ALA A 304 11.54 -12.21 30.92
C ALA A 304 11.63 -10.78 31.47
N SER A 305 12.24 -9.86 30.73
CA SER A 305 12.31 -8.46 31.14
C SER A 305 10.92 -7.83 31.05
N GLY A 306 10.53 -7.06 32.07
CA GLY A 306 9.35 -6.20 32.01
C GLY A 306 9.64 -4.84 31.37
N GLU A 307 10.92 -4.46 31.25
CA GLU A 307 11.35 -3.15 30.71
C GLU A 307 11.36 -3.09 29.18
N ASN A 308 11.16 -4.22 28.49
CA ASN A 308 10.91 -4.27 27.05
C ASN A 308 9.76 -5.23 26.72
N PHE A 309 9.08 -5.00 25.59
CA PHE A 309 7.98 -5.86 25.16
C PHE A 309 8.45 -7.10 24.38
N SER A 310 9.57 -7.02 23.65
CA SER A 310 9.97 -8.10 22.73
C SER A 310 10.25 -9.44 23.42
N ASP A 311 11.06 -9.43 24.49
CA ASP A 311 11.53 -10.65 25.16
C ASP A 311 10.38 -11.50 25.74
N PRO A 312 9.41 -10.96 26.51
CA PRO A 312 8.26 -11.73 26.98
C PRO A 312 7.32 -12.22 25.87
N LEU A 313 7.24 -11.54 24.73
CA LEU A 313 6.33 -11.91 23.63
C LEU A 313 6.82 -13.16 22.89
N TYR A 314 8.08 -13.22 22.46
CA TYR A 314 8.61 -14.44 21.83
C TYR A 314 8.86 -15.56 22.86
N ALA A 315 8.90 -15.24 24.17
CA ALA A 315 8.89 -16.24 25.24
C ALA A 315 7.51 -16.89 25.49
N SER A 316 6.40 -16.26 25.04
CA SER A 316 5.02 -16.66 25.37
C SER A 316 4.69 -18.11 25.02
N SER A 317 5.03 -18.55 23.82
CA SER A 317 4.76 -19.91 23.36
C SER A 317 5.79 -20.92 23.86
N TYR A 318 7.07 -20.55 24.00
CA TYR A 318 8.09 -21.39 24.66
C TYR A 318 7.73 -21.73 26.11
N ALA A 319 7.18 -20.76 26.86
CA ALA A 319 6.70 -21.00 28.21
C ALA A 319 5.56 -22.04 28.22
N TYR A 320 4.65 -21.98 27.26
CA TYR A 320 3.63 -23.01 27.10
C TYR A 320 4.22 -24.38 26.75
N SER A 321 5.12 -24.48 25.76
CA SER A 321 5.82 -25.72 25.37
C SER A 321 6.55 -26.39 26.54
N ASN A 322 7.13 -25.60 27.45
CA ASN A 322 7.89 -26.10 28.60
C ASN A 322 7.02 -26.29 29.86
N ASN A 323 5.69 -26.26 29.73
CA ASN A 323 4.74 -26.32 30.84
C ASN A 323 5.06 -25.32 31.97
N ALA A 324 5.41 -24.10 31.58
CA ALA A 324 5.84 -23.00 32.44
C ALA A 324 4.87 -21.82 32.44
N LYS A 325 4.99 -20.99 33.50
CA LYS A 325 4.37 -19.66 33.62
C LYS A 325 5.44 -18.57 33.39
N ILE A 326 5.07 -17.37 32.95
CA ILE A 326 6.00 -16.23 32.86
C ILE A 326 5.89 -15.34 34.09
N LEU A 327 7.03 -14.84 34.56
CA LEU A 327 7.16 -13.71 35.47
C LEU A 327 7.99 -12.62 34.79
N LEU A 328 7.66 -11.36 35.08
CA LEU A 328 8.44 -10.22 34.60
C LEU A 328 9.51 -9.82 35.63
N SER A 329 10.60 -9.21 35.17
CA SER A 329 11.69 -8.71 36.00
C SER A 329 12.18 -7.32 35.52
N SER A 330 12.57 -6.45 36.45
CA SER A 330 13.19 -5.14 36.18
C SER A 330 14.61 -5.22 35.58
N GLY A 331 15.10 -6.43 35.35
CA GLY A 331 16.26 -6.70 34.50
C GLY A 331 17.61 -6.47 35.18
N LYS A 332 17.92 -5.22 35.53
CA LYS A 332 19.15 -4.86 36.27
C LYS A 332 19.17 -5.47 37.67
N THR A 333 17.99 -5.52 38.30
CA THR A 333 17.70 -6.20 39.56
C THR A 333 16.59 -7.24 39.35
N LEU A 334 16.23 -7.98 40.39
CA LEU A 334 14.97 -8.70 40.47
C LEU A 334 13.98 -7.82 41.25
N SER A 335 12.82 -7.53 40.67
CA SER A 335 11.75 -6.79 41.36
C SER A 335 11.30 -7.51 42.62
N ARG A 336 10.93 -6.74 43.66
CA ARG A 336 10.53 -7.30 44.96
C ARG A 336 9.39 -8.30 44.80
N GLU A 337 8.43 -7.97 43.96
CA GLU A 337 7.17 -8.66 43.74
C GLU A 337 7.44 -10.05 43.15
N THR A 338 8.33 -10.13 42.15
CA THR A 338 8.79 -11.37 41.54
C THR A 338 9.70 -12.17 42.48
N ARG A 339 10.59 -11.52 43.24
CA ARG A 339 11.38 -12.16 44.30
C ARG A 339 10.49 -12.80 45.37
N ASP A 340 9.54 -12.04 45.91
CA ASP A 340 8.64 -12.46 46.99
C ASP A 340 7.64 -13.51 46.51
N TYR A 341 7.29 -13.54 45.20
CA TYR A 341 6.61 -14.67 44.58
C TYR A 341 7.51 -15.93 44.56
N LEU A 342 8.76 -15.81 44.07
CA LEU A 342 9.68 -16.96 43.92
C LEU A 342 10.07 -17.56 45.27
N LEU A 343 10.28 -16.74 46.31
CA LEU A 343 10.56 -17.20 47.68
C LEU A 343 9.39 -18.00 48.26
N ARG A 344 8.16 -17.47 48.20
CA ARG A 344 6.95 -18.15 48.72
C ARG A 344 6.61 -19.45 47.98
N ASN A 345 7.09 -19.61 46.74
CA ASN A 345 6.86 -20.80 45.92
C ASN A 345 8.10 -21.69 45.77
N LYS A 346 9.18 -21.48 46.56
CA LYS A 346 10.49 -22.13 46.35
C LYS A 346 10.44 -23.66 46.25
N SER A 347 9.58 -24.30 47.05
CA SER A 347 9.38 -25.76 47.05
C SER A 347 8.57 -26.28 45.86
N SER A 348 7.67 -25.46 45.29
CA SER A 348 6.79 -25.86 44.16
C SER A 348 7.39 -25.57 42.78
N ILE A 349 8.40 -24.69 42.71
CA ILE A 349 9.09 -24.30 41.47
C ILE A 349 9.90 -25.48 40.89
N GLY A 350 9.74 -25.70 39.59
CA GLY A 350 10.46 -26.69 38.78
C GLY A 350 11.69 -26.10 38.09
N LYS A 351 11.78 -26.28 36.77
CA LYS A 351 12.82 -25.70 35.92
C LYS A 351 12.65 -24.18 35.82
N VAL A 352 13.77 -23.45 35.82
CA VAL A 352 13.81 -21.99 35.62
C VAL A 352 14.58 -21.66 34.33
N THR A 353 13.96 -20.85 33.47
CA THR A 353 14.57 -20.34 32.23
C THR A 353 14.45 -18.82 32.19
N VAL A 354 15.54 -18.12 31.88
CA VAL A 354 15.56 -16.68 31.61
C VAL A 354 15.55 -16.45 30.11
N VAL A 355 14.66 -15.59 29.62
CA VAL A 355 14.61 -15.19 28.20
C VAL A 355 14.94 -13.71 28.08
N GLY A 356 15.90 -13.39 27.21
CA GLY A 356 16.44 -12.05 27.01
C GLY A 356 17.94 -11.97 27.28
N GLY A 357 18.59 -10.98 26.66
CA GLY A 357 20.05 -10.77 26.75
C GLY A 357 20.53 -10.24 28.10
N GLY A 358 21.86 -10.07 28.23
CA GLY A 358 22.47 -9.50 29.43
C GLY A 358 22.04 -8.06 29.74
N GLN A 359 21.63 -7.31 28.72
CA GLN A 359 21.04 -5.97 28.85
C GLN A 359 19.58 -6.03 29.33
N SER A 360 18.82 -7.04 28.90
CA SER A 360 17.41 -7.24 29.30
C SER A 360 17.28 -7.76 30.74
N ILE A 361 18.13 -8.71 31.13
CA ILE A 361 18.24 -9.29 32.46
C ILE A 361 19.73 -9.54 32.76
N SER A 362 20.27 -8.86 33.79
CA SER A 362 21.70 -8.90 34.11
C SER A 362 22.15 -10.28 34.60
N SER A 363 23.44 -10.60 34.43
CA SER A 363 24.01 -11.85 34.98
C SER A 363 24.01 -11.88 36.51
N ALA A 364 23.98 -10.72 37.17
CA ALA A 364 23.77 -10.63 38.62
C ALA A 364 22.33 -11.03 39.00
N THR A 365 21.32 -10.53 38.27
CA THR A 365 19.91 -10.91 38.44
C THR A 365 19.71 -12.41 38.25
N VAL A 366 20.38 -13.04 37.26
CA VAL A 366 20.31 -14.50 37.06
C VAL A 366 20.90 -15.29 38.24
N ARG A 367 22.07 -14.89 38.76
CA ARG A 367 22.63 -15.51 39.98
C ARG A 367 21.73 -15.31 41.20
N TYR A 368 21.06 -14.17 41.31
CA TYR A 368 20.11 -13.91 42.40
C TYR A 368 18.83 -14.76 42.26
N ILE A 369 18.30 -14.95 41.06
CA ILE A 369 17.20 -15.90 40.78
C ILE A 369 17.60 -17.32 41.18
N GLN A 370 18.83 -17.75 40.85
CA GLN A 370 19.35 -19.07 41.23
C GLN A 370 19.43 -19.25 42.76
N SER A 371 19.93 -18.25 43.49
CA SER A 371 19.96 -18.24 44.96
C SER A 371 18.55 -18.28 45.57
N VAL A 372 17.66 -17.40 45.11
CA VAL A 372 16.27 -17.31 45.57
C VAL A 372 15.52 -18.63 45.35
N THR A 373 15.59 -19.21 44.16
CA THR A 373 14.86 -20.45 43.80
C THR A 373 15.53 -21.73 44.26
N GLY A 374 16.85 -21.74 44.45
CA GLY A 374 17.63 -22.97 44.66
C GLY A 374 17.64 -23.90 43.43
N LYS A 375 17.47 -23.35 42.22
CA LYS A 375 17.40 -24.11 40.95
C LYS A 375 18.44 -23.61 39.97
N ASN A 376 18.98 -24.49 39.14
CA ASN A 376 19.81 -24.10 38.01
C ASN A 376 18.99 -23.28 37.01
N VAL A 377 19.47 -22.08 36.69
CA VAL A 377 18.77 -21.14 35.79
C VAL A 377 19.40 -21.21 34.40
N SER A 378 18.64 -21.71 33.43
CA SER A 378 19.04 -21.67 32.01
C SER A 378 18.76 -20.29 31.39
N ARG A 379 19.48 -19.88 30.34
CA ARG A 379 19.20 -18.64 29.58
C ARG A 379 19.02 -18.92 28.09
N ILE A 380 18.05 -18.27 27.46
CA ILE A 380 17.93 -18.15 26.01
C ILE A 380 18.04 -16.67 25.64
N SER A 381 18.96 -16.32 24.73
CA SER A 381 19.24 -14.93 24.33
C SER A 381 19.91 -14.84 22.97
N GLY A 382 19.51 -13.85 22.17
CA GLY A 382 20.18 -13.44 20.93
C GLY A 382 20.80 -12.04 21.03
N ARG A 383 21.43 -11.59 19.93
CA ARG A 383 22.12 -10.29 19.83
C ARG A 383 21.17 -9.10 19.75
N ASN A 384 19.97 -9.30 19.18
CA ASN A 384 18.89 -8.32 19.08
C ASN A 384 17.54 -9.04 19.26
N ARG A 385 16.41 -8.31 19.19
CA ARG A 385 15.06 -8.89 19.38
C ARG A 385 14.68 -9.96 18.34
N TYR A 386 15.22 -9.84 17.13
CA TYR A 386 14.96 -10.77 16.02
C TYR A 386 15.73 -12.09 16.22
N ASP A 387 17.04 -12.01 16.46
CA ASP A 387 17.90 -13.14 16.83
C ASP A 387 17.42 -13.79 18.13
N GLY A 388 16.96 -13.01 19.13
CA GLY A 388 16.35 -13.52 20.36
C GLY A 388 15.15 -14.44 20.09
N SER A 389 14.23 -14.00 19.23
CA SER A 389 13.08 -14.81 18.80
C SER A 389 13.50 -16.10 18.08
N VAL A 390 14.55 -16.04 17.25
CA VAL A 390 15.14 -17.22 16.58
C VAL A 390 15.79 -18.18 17.59
N LYS A 391 16.49 -17.70 18.62
CA LYS A 391 17.09 -18.55 19.65
C LYS A 391 16.03 -19.31 20.46
N VAL A 392 14.89 -18.68 20.73
CA VAL A 392 13.74 -19.36 21.35
C VAL A 392 13.09 -20.35 20.39
N ALA A 393 12.84 -19.97 19.13
CA ALA A 393 12.25 -20.84 18.12
C ALA A 393 13.08 -22.10 17.83
N ASN A 394 14.41 -22.01 17.94
CA ASN A 394 15.29 -23.17 17.85
C ASN A 394 14.98 -24.24 18.92
N SER A 395 14.52 -23.84 20.11
CA SER A 395 14.12 -24.72 21.22
C SER A 395 12.64 -25.16 21.20
N MET A 396 11.93 -24.98 20.09
CA MET A 396 10.51 -25.30 19.94
C MET A 396 10.23 -26.25 18.75
N ASN A 397 8.99 -26.74 18.64
CA ASN A 397 8.45 -27.26 17.38
C ASN A 397 8.48 -26.14 16.31
N LYS A 398 8.58 -26.52 15.03
CA LYS A 398 8.74 -25.60 13.89
C LYS A 398 7.78 -25.88 12.73
N ASP A 399 6.90 -26.88 12.87
CA ASP A 399 5.81 -27.19 11.93
C ASP A 399 4.99 -25.95 11.53
N LYS A 400 4.73 -25.07 12.50
CA LYS A 400 4.05 -23.78 12.29
C LYS A 400 4.95 -22.66 12.82
N VAL A 401 5.02 -21.55 12.10
CA VAL A 401 5.82 -20.36 12.51
C VAL A 401 4.98 -19.11 12.40
N PHE A 402 4.88 -18.34 13.48
CA PHE A 402 4.31 -16.99 13.45
C PHE A 402 5.42 -15.96 13.27
N ILE A 403 5.19 -14.94 12.44
CA ILE A 403 6.10 -13.81 12.21
C ILE A 403 5.32 -12.55 12.51
N ALA A 404 5.62 -11.92 13.64
CA ALA A 404 4.95 -10.72 14.13
C ALA A 404 5.90 -9.50 14.10
N SER A 405 5.35 -8.30 14.27
CA SER A 405 6.18 -7.10 14.33
C SER A 405 7.05 -7.12 15.58
N GLY A 406 8.34 -6.82 15.43
CA GLY A 406 9.23 -6.51 16.54
C GLY A 406 9.22 -5.03 16.91
N GLU A 407 8.44 -4.19 16.22
CA GLU A 407 8.45 -2.73 16.35
C GLU A 407 7.16 -2.21 17.03
N ASP A 408 6.02 -2.86 16.81
CA ASP A 408 4.80 -2.74 17.66
C ASP A 408 4.54 -4.06 18.40
N PHE A 409 4.02 -4.00 19.62
CA PHE A 409 3.74 -5.17 20.45
C PHE A 409 2.38 -5.81 20.18
N ALA A 410 1.42 -5.08 19.59
CA ALA A 410 0.01 -5.46 19.64
C ALA A 410 -0.33 -6.75 18.88
N ASP A 411 0.17 -6.89 17.65
CA ASP A 411 -0.06 -8.09 16.83
C ASP A 411 0.62 -9.34 17.47
N ALA A 412 1.85 -9.18 17.98
CA ALA A 412 2.62 -10.23 18.65
C ALA A 412 2.02 -10.68 19.99
N LEU A 413 1.40 -9.76 20.73
CA LEU A 413 0.68 -10.10 21.97
C LEU A 413 -0.65 -10.79 21.66
N ALA A 414 -1.43 -10.30 20.69
CA ALA A 414 -2.72 -10.87 20.34
C ALA A 414 -2.59 -12.32 19.84
N ILE A 415 -1.55 -12.65 19.05
CA ILE A 415 -1.30 -14.01 18.54
C ILE A 415 -0.71 -14.97 19.58
N SER A 416 -0.21 -14.46 20.72
CA SER A 416 0.42 -15.29 21.75
C SER A 416 -0.43 -16.50 22.17
N PRO A 417 -1.75 -16.42 22.38
CA PRO A 417 -2.57 -17.58 22.73
C PRO A 417 -2.72 -18.59 21.59
N LEU A 418 -2.82 -18.17 20.32
CA LEU A 418 -2.90 -19.09 19.18
C LEU A 418 -1.55 -19.79 18.92
N ALA A 419 -0.45 -19.05 19.05
CA ALA A 419 0.91 -19.60 19.00
C ALA A 419 1.16 -20.61 20.13
N GLN A 420 0.61 -20.37 21.33
CA GLN A 420 0.59 -21.35 22.43
C GLN A 420 -0.24 -22.59 22.06
N LYS A 421 -1.50 -22.42 21.65
CA LYS A 421 -2.42 -23.52 21.27
C LYS A 421 -1.81 -24.45 20.22
N LEU A 422 -1.08 -23.89 19.25
CA LEU A 422 -0.43 -24.61 18.15
C LEU A 422 1.04 -25.01 18.44
N ASN A 423 1.54 -24.77 19.67
CA ASN A 423 2.90 -25.08 20.12
C ASN A 423 4.01 -24.49 19.21
N ALA A 424 3.78 -23.28 18.69
CA ALA A 424 4.51 -22.66 17.60
C ALA A 424 5.30 -21.40 18.02
N PRO A 425 6.52 -21.19 17.52
CA PRO A 425 7.31 -20.00 17.80
C PRO A 425 6.72 -18.73 17.18
N ILE A 426 6.93 -17.61 17.88
CA ILE A 426 6.75 -16.26 17.34
C ILE A 426 8.13 -15.70 17.04
N LEU A 427 8.45 -15.54 15.75
CA LEU A 427 9.59 -14.78 15.26
C LEU A 427 9.20 -13.30 15.13
N LEU A 428 10.17 -12.41 15.30
CA LEU A 428 9.98 -10.96 15.13
C LEU A 428 10.61 -10.46 13.82
N SER A 429 9.99 -9.47 13.19
CA SER A 429 10.50 -8.75 12.01
C SER A 429 10.49 -7.23 12.22
N SER A 430 11.33 -6.47 11.52
CA SER A 430 11.02 -5.04 11.28
C SER A 430 9.90 -4.93 10.25
N LYS A 431 9.29 -3.75 10.12
CA LYS A 431 8.20 -3.50 9.17
C LYS A 431 8.55 -3.96 7.74
N GLY A 432 9.76 -3.67 7.26
CA GLY A 432 10.14 -3.85 5.86
C GLY A 432 11.27 -4.84 5.57
N LYS A 433 11.86 -5.47 6.60
CA LYS A 433 13.04 -6.33 6.41
C LYS A 433 13.15 -7.42 7.48
N LEU A 434 13.25 -8.68 7.06
CA LEU A 434 13.69 -9.75 7.95
C LEU A 434 15.16 -9.57 8.34
N ASP A 435 15.46 -9.75 9.63
CA ASP A 435 16.83 -9.91 10.12
C ASP A 435 17.48 -11.16 9.50
N THR A 436 18.79 -11.14 9.26
CA THR A 436 19.50 -12.28 8.64
C THR A 436 19.44 -13.55 9.47
N SER A 437 19.27 -13.45 10.80
CA SER A 437 19.00 -14.61 11.66
C SER A 437 17.64 -15.27 11.37
N VAL A 438 16.62 -14.48 11.04
CA VAL A 438 15.27 -14.97 10.72
C VAL A 438 15.25 -15.59 9.32
N ILE A 439 15.93 -14.96 8.35
CA ILE A 439 16.15 -15.53 7.01
C ILE A 439 16.87 -16.88 7.10
N ALA A 440 17.95 -16.95 7.90
CA ALA A 440 18.71 -18.19 8.10
C ALA A 440 17.86 -19.27 8.78
N PHE A 441 17.07 -18.93 9.82
CA PHE A 441 16.14 -19.87 10.45
C PHE A 441 15.14 -20.45 9.45
N LEU A 442 14.46 -19.60 8.68
CA LEU A 442 13.47 -20.04 7.69
C LEU A 442 14.11 -20.92 6.60
N ASN A 443 15.30 -20.58 6.10
CA ASN A 443 16.00 -21.39 5.11
C ASN A 443 16.45 -22.75 5.66
N ASN A 444 16.94 -22.80 6.91
CA ASN A 444 17.41 -24.02 7.55
C ASN A 444 16.26 -24.99 7.87
N PHE A 445 15.07 -24.47 8.20
CA PHE A 445 13.91 -25.29 8.59
C PHE A 445 12.81 -25.39 7.52
N LYS A 446 13.00 -24.88 6.30
CA LYS A 446 11.98 -24.89 5.20
C LYS A 446 11.44 -26.26 4.80
N ASN A 447 12.13 -27.35 5.17
CA ASN A 447 11.66 -28.73 4.93
C ASN A 447 10.85 -29.30 6.11
N SER A 448 10.92 -28.67 7.29
CA SER A 448 10.20 -29.05 8.51
C SER A 448 9.01 -28.14 8.80
N ILE A 449 9.11 -26.87 8.40
CA ILE A 449 7.99 -25.93 8.39
C ILE A 449 6.91 -26.46 7.44
N LYS A 450 5.64 -26.37 7.87
CA LYS A 450 4.44 -26.73 7.11
C LYS A 450 3.65 -25.47 6.79
N ASP A 451 3.45 -24.60 7.77
CA ASP A 451 2.74 -23.33 7.63
C ASP A 451 3.53 -22.15 8.22
N VAL A 452 3.38 -20.98 7.63
CA VAL A 452 3.90 -19.71 8.19
C VAL A 452 2.79 -18.67 8.19
N PHE A 453 2.70 -17.89 9.27
CA PHE A 453 1.69 -16.86 9.46
C PHE A 453 2.35 -15.51 9.68
N ILE A 454 2.10 -14.55 8.79
CA ILE A 454 2.45 -13.14 8.99
C ILE A 454 1.35 -12.50 9.84
N VAL A 455 1.71 -11.91 10.96
CA VAL A 455 0.77 -11.38 11.96
C VAL A 455 0.86 -9.86 11.99
N GLY A 456 -0.23 -9.19 11.64
CA GLY A 456 -0.31 -7.73 11.59
C GLY A 456 -0.44 -7.17 10.18
N GLY A 457 -1.03 -5.97 10.10
CA GLY A 457 -1.33 -5.28 8.84
C GLY A 457 -0.09 -4.70 8.15
N TYR A 458 -0.26 -4.22 6.93
CA TYR A 458 0.84 -3.65 6.11
C TYR A 458 1.55 -2.44 6.74
N ARG A 459 0.99 -1.85 7.82
CA ARG A 459 1.62 -0.81 8.62
C ARG A 459 2.64 -1.35 9.62
N THR A 460 2.47 -2.58 10.14
CA THR A 460 3.36 -3.22 11.15
C THR A 460 4.26 -4.30 10.54
N ILE A 461 3.84 -4.96 9.45
CA ILE A 461 4.67 -5.82 8.59
C ILE A 461 4.23 -5.67 7.12
N ASP A 462 5.11 -5.19 6.24
CA ASP A 462 4.79 -4.93 4.84
C ASP A 462 4.82 -6.19 3.93
N ASN A 463 4.86 -5.98 2.61
CA ASN A 463 4.95 -7.05 1.61
C ASN A 463 6.39 -7.44 1.22
N ASN A 464 7.41 -6.66 1.58
CA ASN A 464 8.81 -7.05 1.42
C ASN A 464 9.16 -8.19 2.37
N VAL A 465 8.67 -8.12 3.62
CA VAL A 465 8.77 -9.23 4.59
C VAL A 465 8.05 -10.47 4.06
N TYR A 466 6.78 -10.36 3.66
CA TYR A 466 5.99 -11.47 3.09
C TYR A 466 6.70 -12.11 1.88
N GLY A 467 7.15 -11.30 0.92
CA GLY A 467 7.86 -11.78 -0.27
C GLY A 467 9.22 -12.43 0.06
N THR A 468 9.93 -11.95 1.08
CA THR A 468 11.16 -12.57 1.57
C THR A 468 10.86 -13.94 2.16
N VAL A 469 9.84 -14.06 3.02
CA VAL A 469 9.39 -15.34 3.60
C VAL A 469 9.02 -16.33 2.49
N GLN A 470 8.16 -15.92 1.55
CA GLN A 470 7.73 -16.75 0.43
C GLN A 470 8.92 -17.19 -0.47
N ASN A 471 9.90 -16.31 -0.71
CA ASN A 471 11.08 -16.66 -1.51
C ASN A 471 12.03 -17.62 -0.79
N VAL A 472 12.19 -17.52 0.53
CA VAL A 472 13.04 -18.43 1.33
C VAL A 472 12.44 -19.84 1.44
N LEU A 473 11.10 -19.93 1.47
CA LEU A 473 10.37 -21.20 1.65
C LEU A 473 10.06 -21.93 0.33
N LYS A 474 10.37 -21.34 -0.84
CA LYS A 474 10.30 -22.04 -2.13
C LYS A 474 11.23 -23.25 -2.13
N LYS A 475 10.64 -24.44 -2.17
CA LYS A 475 11.36 -25.69 -2.43
C LYS A 475 11.94 -25.64 -3.84
N GLN A 476 13.22 -26.00 -4.00
CA GLN A 476 13.80 -26.21 -5.32
C GLN A 476 13.22 -27.51 -5.89
N ILE A 477 12.45 -27.42 -6.96
CA ILE A 477 12.13 -28.58 -7.79
C ILE A 477 13.45 -29.05 -8.41
N ALA A 478 13.83 -30.30 -8.15
CA ALA A 478 15.03 -30.88 -8.74
C ALA A 478 14.87 -30.93 -10.27
N LYS A 479 15.78 -30.27 -11.01
CA LYS A 479 15.78 -30.34 -12.47
C LYS A 479 16.02 -31.79 -12.92
N PRO A 480 15.27 -32.31 -13.91
CA PRO A 480 15.61 -33.58 -14.55
C PRO A 480 17.05 -33.56 -15.09
N LYS A 481 17.77 -34.69 -14.97
CA LYS A 481 19.11 -34.83 -15.57
C LYS A 481 18.99 -34.78 -17.10
N PRO A 482 19.74 -33.91 -17.81
CA PRO A 482 19.81 -33.96 -19.27
C PRO A 482 20.60 -35.19 -19.73
N GLN A 483 20.15 -35.85 -20.80
CA GLN A 483 20.93 -36.87 -21.51
C GLN A 483 21.75 -36.23 -22.66
N PRO A 484 22.90 -36.84 -23.07
CA PRO A 484 23.92 -36.12 -23.86
C PRO A 484 24.00 -36.54 -25.34
N LYS A 485 24.39 -35.59 -26.20
CA LYS A 485 25.09 -35.76 -27.50
C LYS A 485 25.51 -34.37 -28.04
N PRO A 486 26.54 -34.27 -28.92
CA PRO A 486 27.95 -34.45 -28.56
C PRO A 486 28.81 -33.18 -28.78
N GLN A 487 30.02 -33.15 -28.20
CA GLN A 487 30.99 -32.03 -28.32
C GLN A 487 32.10 -32.32 -29.33
N PRO A 488 32.57 -31.29 -30.06
CA PRO A 488 34.00 -31.04 -30.28
C PRO A 488 34.61 -30.14 -29.18
N LYS A 489 35.93 -30.20 -29.01
CA LYS A 489 36.65 -29.70 -27.82
C LYS A 489 38.17 -29.61 -28.11
N PRO A 490 38.97 -28.86 -27.33
CA PRO A 490 39.00 -27.41 -27.15
C PRO A 490 40.37 -26.83 -27.61
N PRO A 491 40.74 -25.60 -27.23
CA PRO A 491 41.95 -25.47 -26.39
C PRO A 491 41.70 -24.91 -24.97
N VAL A 492 42.74 -24.94 -24.14
CA VAL A 492 42.75 -24.55 -22.72
C VAL A 492 43.78 -23.41 -22.56
N VAL A 493 43.62 -22.42 -21.66
CA VAL A 493 44.36 -22.35 -20.37
C VAL A 493 44.00 -21.05 -19.58
N LYS A 494 43.64 -21.25 -18.30
CA LYS A 494 43.86 -20.42 -17.07
C LYS A 494 43.68 -18.88 -17.02
N ASP A 495 42.74 -18.50 -16.13
CA ASP A 495 42.96 -17.74 -14.88
C ASP A 495 43.06 -16.19 -14.89
N GLN A 496 43.08 -15.60 -13.69
CA GLN A 496 42.75 -14.20 -13.32
C GLN A 496 43.66 -13.10 -13.87
N SER A 497 43.07 -11.94 -14.22
CA SER A 497 43.40 -10.61 -13.66
C SER A 497 42.49 -9.50 -14.21
N ASP A 498 42.40 -8.36 -13.52
CA ASP A 498 41.70 -7.16 -13.99
C ASP A 498 42.54 -6.40 -15.03
N ILE A 499 42.00 -6.21 -16.24
CA ILE A 499 42.52 -5.25 -17.24
C ILE A 499 41.33 -4.48 -17.84
N ILE A 500 41.50 -3.17 -17.99
CA ILE A 500 40.59 -2.28 -18.73
C ILE A 500 41.16 -2.14 -20.14
N GLU A 501 40.40 -2.53 -21.17
CA GLU A 501 40.78 -2.27 -22.56
C GLU A 501 39.99 -1.09 -23.14
N GLU A 502 40.74 -0.13 -23.70
CA GLU A 502 40.23 0.96 -24.51
C GLU A 502 40.11 0.47 -25.97
N ASP A 503 38.92 0.03 -26.39
CA ASP A 503 38.43 0.27 -27.75
C ASP A 503 36.96 -0.16 -27.92
N LYS A 504 36.07 0.83 -27.93
CA LYS A 504 34.69 0.68 -28.41
C LYS A 504 34.36 1.86 -29.30
N ALA A 505 34.07 1.56 -30.57
CA ALA A 505 33.73 2.56 -31.56
C ALA A 505 32.55 3.43 -31.07
N ILE A 506 32.72 4.74 -31.13
CA ILE A 506 31.67 5.72 -30.84
C ILE A 506 30.73 5.75 -32.04
N GLY A 507 29.42 5.60 -31.80
CA GLY A 507 28.41 5.63 -32.85
C GLY A 507 28.03 7.04 -33.28
N LEU A 508 27.53 7.17 -34.52
CA LEU A 508 26.77 8.34 -34.91
C LEU A 508 25.51 8.43 -34.01
N HIS A 509 25.21 9.62 -33.50
CA HIS A 509 24.15 9.88 -32.50
C HIS A 509 24.43 9.40 -31.06
N ASP A 510 25.60 8.83 -30.74
CA ASP A 510 26.01 8.66 -29.34
C ASP A 510 26.19 10.03 -28.65
N PHE A 511 26.25 9.99 -27.33
CA PHE A 511 26.60 11.15 -26.51
C PHE A 511 27.99 10.94 -25.89
N VAL A 512 28.69 12.03 -25.62
CA VAL A 512 30.03 12.03 -25.02
C VAL A 512 30.14 13.04 -23.90
N VAL A 513 31.10 12.82 -23.00
CA VAL A 513 31.40 13.70 -21.87
C VAL A 513 32.88 14.06 -21.85
N ALA A 514 33.19 15.33 -21.60
CA ALA A 514 34.56 15.84 -21.53
C ALA A 514 35.35 15.19 -20.38
N LYS A 515 36.48 14.54 -20.69
CA LYS A 515 37.40 13.94 -19.68
C LYS A 515 38.02 15.02 -18.81
N TYR A 516 38.39 16.13 -19.43
CA TYR A 516 39.01 17.31 -18.83
C TYR A 516 38.30 18.57 -19.34
N SER A 517 38.54 19.73 -18.73
CA SER A 517 38.08 20.99 -19.32
C SER A 517 38.80 21.22 -20.65
N THR A 518 38.03 21.42 -21.72
CA THR A 518 38.50 21.43 -23.12
C THR A 518 37.76 22.52 -23.92
N THR A 519 37.98 22.61 -25.22
CA THR A 519 37.53 23.72 -26.06
C THR A 519 36.93 23.23 -27.37
N LEU A 520 35.78 23.78 -27.77
CA LEU A 520 35.26 23.62 -29.13
C LEU A 520 35.92 24.61 -30.08
N TYR A 521 36.17 24.12 -31.29
CA TYR A 521 36.72 24.84 -32.41
C TYR A 521 35.67 25.01 -33.52
N ASN A 522 35.81 26.06 -34.34
CA ASN A 522 34.90 26.30 -35.47
C ASN A 522 35.11 25.36 -36.67
N ALA A 523 36.22 24.61 -36.71
CA ALA A 523 36.55 23.64 -37.76
C ALA A 523 37.42 22.49 -37.21
N ALA A 524 37.46 21.38 -37.94
CA ALA A 524 38.24 20.18 -37.58
C ALA A 524 39.67 20.20 -38.15
N ASN A 525 40.47 21.22 -37.82
CA ASN A 525 41.86 21.36 -38.26
C ASN A 525 42.73 22.16 -37.27
N SER A 526 44.05 22.13 -37.48
CA SER A 526 45.07 22.78 -36.64
C SER A 526 45.06 24.31 -36.65
N SER A 527 44.34 24.94 -37.59
CA SER A 527 44.23 26.40 -37.72
C SER A 527 42.88 26.94 -37.22
N ALA A 528 42.02 26.08 -36.66
CA ALA A 528 40.69 26.44 -36.23
C ALA A 528 40.70 27.34 -34.99
N LYS A 529 39.76 28.28 -34.92
CA LYS A 529 39.62 29.21 -33.80
C LYS A 529 38.74 28.58 -32.71
N SER A 530 39.13 28.79 -31.45
CA SER A 530 38.30 28.47 -30.30
C SER A 530 37.01 29.29 -30.32
N VAL A 531 35.88 28.64 -30.05
CA VAL A 531 34.55 29.27 -30.01
C VAL A 531 33.82 29.08 -28.69
N ARG A 532 34.15 28.05 -27.90
CA ARG A 532 33.54 27.82 -26.59
C ARG A 532 34.42 26.92 -25.71
N ASN A 533 34.71 27.36 -24.49
CA ASN A 533 35.33 26.50 -23.48
C ASN A 533 34.25 25.61 -22.83
N ILE A 534 34.65 24.40 -22.46
CA ILE A 534 33.81 23.33 -21.90
C ILE A 534 34.42 22.90 -20.57
N ASN A 535 33.57 22.80 -19.55
CA ASN A 535 33.94 22.20 -18.27
C ASN A 535 33.72 20.68 -18.30
N THR A 536 34.43 19.96 -17.43
CA THR A 536 34.16 18.53 -17.16
C THR A 536 32.68 18.27 -16.86
N SER A 537 32.23 17.05 -17.14
CA SER A 537 30.82 16.62 -16.99
C SER A 537 29.80 17.25 -17.96
N THR A 538 30.22 18.11 -18.90
CA THR A 538 29.33 18.58 -19.98
C THR A 538 29.01 17.43 -20.94
N VAL A 539 27.72 17.10 -21.09
CA VAL A 539 27.21 16.09 -22.04
C VAL A 539 26.94 16.75 -23.40
N MET A 540 27.33 16.08 -24.49
CA MET A 540 27.17 16.58 -25.87
C MET A 540 26.77 15.45 -26.83
N GLN A 541 26.06 15.79 -27.90
CA GLN A 541 25.69 14.81 -28.94
C GLN A 541 26.73 14.75 -30.06
N VAL A 542 27.13 13.54 -30.47
CA VAL A 542 27.98 13.30 -31.64
C VAL A 542 27.14 13.42 -32.91
N ILE A 543 27.39 14.48 -33.69
CA ILE A 543 26.75 14.73 -34.99
C ILE A 543 27.46 13.94 -36.09
N ASN A 544 28.80 13.97 -36.07
CA ASN A 544 29.65 13.31 -37.06
C ASN A 544 31.02 12.97 -36.47
N ILE A 545 31.67 11.92 -36.97
CA ILE A 545 33.05 11.54 -36.66
C ILE A 545 33.84 11.60 -37.97
N LEU A 546 35.05 12.14 -37.92
CA LEU A 546 35.91 12.34 -39.08
C LEU A 546 37.15 11.45 -38.95
N ASP A 547 37.57 10.85 -40.06
CA ASP A 547 38.70 9.88 -40.10
C ASP A 547 40.04 10.48 -39.63
N ASN A 548 40.13 11.81 -39.54
CA ASN A 548 41.28 12.54 -39.01
C ASN A 548 41.29 12.68 -37.46
N GLY A 549 40.45 11.94 -36.74
CA GLY A 549 40.42 11.91 -35.27
C GLY A 549 39.66 13.06 -34.61
N TRP A 550 38.88 13.83 -35.38
CA TRP A 550 37.97 14.87 -34.88
C TRP A 550 36.52 14.39 -34.91
N MET A 551 35.69 14.96 -34.04
CA MET A 551 34.23 14.81 -34.12
C MET A 551 33.52 16.16 -34.04
N GLN A 552 32.36 16.24 -34.70
CA GLN A 552 31.44 17.36 -34.64
C GLN A 552 30.40 17.12 -33.54
N LEU A 553 30.23 18.11 -32.67
CA LEU A 553 29.45 18.03 -31.44
C LEU A 553 28.36 19.10 -31.40
N ASP A 554 27.19 18.74 -30.86
CA ASP A 554 26.10 19.68 -30.55
C ASP A 554 25.96 19.88 -29.03
N ILE A 555 25.85 21.14 -28.61
CA ILE A 555 25.46 21.56 -27.26
C ILE A 555 24.23 22.47 -27.34
N ASN A 556 23.04 21.88 -27.24
CA ASN A 556 21.75 22.60 -27.19
C ASN A 556 21.56 23.59 -28.37
N GLY A 557 21.95 23.18 -29.57
CA GLY A 557 21.92 23.97 -30.81
C GLY A 557 23.24 24.66 -31.16
N PHE A 558 24.22 24.68 -30.26
CA PHE A 558 25.55 25.24 -30.53
C PHE A 558 26.49 24.14 -31.04
N LYS A 559 26.92 24.26 -32.31
CA LYS A 559 27.77 23.26 -32.97
C LYS A 559 29.23 23.66 -33.00
N GLY A 560 30.13 22.68 -32.81
CA GLY A 560 31.58 22.87 -32.94
C GLY A 560 32.30 21.54 -33.13
N TYR A 561 33.63 21.59 -33.18
CA TYR A 561 34.50 20.43 -33.36
C TYR A 561 35.50 20.29 -32.22
N ALA A 562 35.85 19.06 -31.86
CA ALA A 562 36.95 18.74 -30.94
C ALA A 562 37.57 17.37 -31.28
N LYS A 563 38.70 17.03 -30.67
CA LYS A 563 39.38 15.74 -30.89
C LYS A 563 38.71 14.62 -30.10
N VAL A 564 38.67 13.41 -30.67
CA VAL A 564 38.05 12.24 -30.03
C VAL A 564 38.77 11.84 -28.72
N SER A 565 40.08 12.07 -28.63
CA SER A 565 40.92 11.82 -27.44
C SER A 565 40.37 12.43 -26.14
N ASP A 566 39.76 13.62 -26.24
CA ASP A 566 39.49 14.51 -25.11
C ASP A 566 38.20 14.13 -24.35
N PHE A 567 37.50 13.08 -24.82
CA PHE A 567 36.18 12.66 -24.37
C PHE A 567 36.12 11.19 -23.97
N GLY A 568 35.16 10.86 -23.11
CA GLY A 568 34.80 9.49 -22.73
C GLY A 568 33.39 9.12 -23.19
N MET A 569 33.16 7.83 -23.44
CA MET A 569 31.86 7.29 -23.83
C MET A 569 30.80 7.49 -22.74
N PHE A 570 29.59 7.87 -23.14
CA PHE A 570 28.41 7.93 -22.28
C PHE A 570 27.38 6.89 -22.76
N ASN A 571 26.95 5.99 -21.87
CA ASN A 571 26.01 4.92 -22.22
C ASN A 571 24.56 5.36 -21.98
N PRO A 572 23.70 5.48 -23.02
CA PRO A 572 22.34 5.98 -22.88
C PRO A 572 21.41 5.08 -22.04
N ASN A 573 21.76 3.80 -21.84
CA ASN A 573 21.00 2.91 -20.94
C ASN A 573 21.20 3.22 -19.44
N LYS A 574 22.03 4.21 -19.09
CA LYS A 574 22.21 4.68 -17.71
C LYS A 574 21.56 6.04 -17.41
N TYR A 575 21.27 6.85 -18.43
CA TYR A 575 20.74 8.21 -18.28
C TYR A 575 19.79 8.54 -19.43
N ARG A 576 18.49 8.61 -19.14
CA ARG A 576 17.47 9.05 -20.11
C ARG A 576 17.33 10.58 -20.07
N LEU A 577 17.07 11.20 -21.22
CA LEU A 577 16.91 12.65 -21.33
C LEU A 577 15.64 13.12 -20.59
N VAL A 578 15.82 13.79 -19.45
CA VAL A 578 14.72 14.47 -18.75
C VAL A 578 14.28 15.67 -19.58
N PHE A 579 13.05 15.67 -20.08
CA PHE A 579 12.48 16.78 -20.83
C PHE A 579 11.96 17.89 -19.93
N GLN A 580 11.34 17.50 -18.80
CA GLN A 580 10.67 18.37 -17.83
C GLN A 580 10.65 17.67 -16.46
N GLN A 581 10.54 18.43 -15.38
CA GLN A 581 10.27 17.90 -14.03
C GLN A 581 9.01 18.50 -13.41
N GLY A 582 8.35 17.74 -12.52
CA GLY A 582 7.06 18.14 -11.97
C GLY A 582 6.69 17.38 -10.70
N ALA A 583 5.73 17.91 -9.96
CA ALA A 583 5.20 17.25 -8.76
C ALA A 583 3.89 16.51 -9.09
N ASP A 584 3.55 15.50 -8.29
CA ASP A 584 2.17 15.04 -8.19
C ASP A 584 1.54 15.51 -6.88
N LEU A 585 0.30 16.00 -6.92
CA LEU A 585 -0.31 16.79 -5.84
C LEU A 585 -1.78 16.43 -5.59
N SER A 586 -2.17 16.48 -4.32
CA SER A 586 -3.51 16.13 -3.81
C SER A 586 -3.91 17.05 -2.63
N LYS A 587 -5.04 16.78 -1.97
CA LYS A 587 -5.43 17.44 -0.71
C LYS A 587 -4.34 17.42 0.38
N PHE A 588 -3.45 16.43 0.39
CA PHE A 588 -2.40 16.30 1.41
C PHE A 588 -1.29 17.36 1.31
N ASN A 589 -1.14 18.02 0.16
CA ASN A 589 -0.20 19.13 -0.05
C ASN A 589 -0.78 20.51 0.40
N ARG A 590 -1.99 20.51 1.01
CA ARG A 590 -2.65 21.63 1.69
C ARG A 590 -2.92 22.86 0.81
N ASN A 591 -1.98 23.80 0.78
CA ASN A 591 -2.04 25.05 0.04
C ASN A 591 -0.73 25.16 -0.78
N VAL A 592 -0.87 25.25 -2.10
CA VAL A 592 0.24 25.23 -3.04
C VAL A 592 0.27 26.52 -3.86
N ASN A 593 1.38 27.26 -3.77
CA ASN A 593 1.67 28.41 -4.61
C ASN A 593 2.31 27.93 -5.92
N MET A 594 1.46 27.56 -6.89
CA MET A 594 1.86 27.05 -8.20
C MET A 594 2.79 28.00 -8.97
N LYS A 595 2.62 29.32 -8.82
CA LYS A 595 3.48 30.33 -9.46
C LYS A 595 4.90 30.31 -8.88
N LEU A 596 5.03 30.24 -7.55
CA LEU A 596 6.33 30.11 -6.88
C LEU A 596 6.99 28.75 -7.17
N ALA A 597 6.21 27.67 -7.19
CA ALA A 597 6.72 26.34 -7.54
C ALA A 597 7.30 26.31 -8.97
N LYS A 598 6.60 26.92 -9.94
CA LYS A 598 7.10 27.07 -11.31
C LYS A 598 8.37 27.93 -11.39
N GLN A 599 8.41 29.06 -10.66
CA GLN A 599 9.61 29.88 -10.54
C GLN A 599 10.81 29.16 -9.89
N ASN A 600 10.57 28.05 -9.19
CA ASN A 600 11.61 27.19 -8.59
C ASN A 600 11.76 25.85 -9.33
N GLY A 601 11.45 25.82 -10.63
CA GLY A 601 11.81 24.73 -11.54
C GLY A 601 10.78 23.62 -11.69
N MET A 602 9.51 23.85 -11.35
CA MET A 602 8.42 22.91 -11.65
C MET A 602 7.78 23.23 -13.00
N ASP A 603 7.87 22.33 -13.99
CA ASP A 603 7.36 22.54 -15.35
C ASP A 603 5.91 22.04 -15.51
N PHE A 604 5.57 20.97 -14.80
CA PHE A 604 4.28 20.31 -14.86
C PHE A 604 3.77 19.89 -13.47
N VAL A 605 2.49 19.51 -13.43
CA VAL A 605 1.87 18.88 -12.25
C VAL A 605 0.90 17.77 -12.67
N ILE A 606 0.92 16.63 -11.97
CA ILE A 606 -0.14 15.61 -12.09
C ILE A 606 -1.05 15.71 -10.86
N LEU A 607 -2.32 16.03 -11.07
CA LEU A 607 -3.26 16.29 -9.97
C LEU A 607 -4.11 15.07 -9.63
N LYS A 608 -4.22 14.71 -8.36
CA LYS A 608 -5.24 13.74 -7.93
C LYS A 608 -6.61 14.32 -8.23
N ALA A 609 -7.34 13.69 -9.15
CA ALA A 609 -8.72 14.04 -9.46
C ALA A 609 -9.70 13.42 -8.47
N GLY A 610 -9.36 12.25 -7.93
CA GLY A 610 -10.18 11.58 -6.93
C GLY A 610 -9.69 10.17 -6.63
N SER A 611 -10.61 9.36 -6.10
CA SER A 611 -10.43 7.92 -5.94
C SER A 611 -11.75 7.17 -5.96
N GLY A 612 -11.68 5.87 -6.26
CA GLY A 612 -12.85 4.96 -6.23
C GLY A 612 -13.66 5.00 -4.94
N TYR A 613 -12.99 5.16 -3.80
CA TYR A 613 -13.57 5.22 -2.47
C TYR A 613 -14.04 6.63 -2.07
N SER A 614 -13.21 7.66 -2.26
CA SER A 614 -13.50 9.01 -1.74
C SER A 614 -14.24 9.95 -2.70
N GLY A 615 -14.51 9.53 -3.93
CA GLY A 615 -14.92 10.44 -4.99
C GLY A 615 -13.84 11.48 -5.32
N GLU A 616 -14.26 12.67 -5.75
CA GLU A 616 -13.37 13.76 -6.15
C GLU A 616 -12.42 14.23 -5.02
N ASP A 617 -11.18 14.59 -5.36
CA ASP A 617 -10.28 15.23 -4.38
C ASP A 617 -10.71 16.71 -4.19
N PRO A 618 -10.99 17.17 -2.95
CA PRO A 618 -11.52 18.51 -2.68
C PRO A 618 -10.54 19.65 -3.02
N LYS A 619 -9.28 19.35 -3.41
CA LYS A 619 -8.33 20.33 -3.94
C LYS A 619 -8.16 20.25 -5.46
N PHE A 620 -8.79 19.31 -6.17
CA PHE A 620 -8.60 19.11 -7.61
C PHE A 620 -8.92 20.37 -8.43
N GLN A 621 -10.15 20.90 -8.34
CA GLN A 621 -10.55 22.09 -9.11
C GLN A 621 -9.69 23.31 -8.76
N GLN A 622 -9.39 23.53 -7.47
CA GLN A 622 -8.53 24.63 -7.01
C GLN A 622 -7.11 24.51 -7.57
N ASN A 623 -6.50 23.32 -7.47
CA ASN A 623 -5.15 23.08 -7.95
C ASN A 623 -5.07 23.14 -9.48
N TYR A 624 -6.08 22.65 -10.21
CA TYR A 624 -6.14 22.74 -11.67
C TYR A 624 -6.16 24.20 -12.11
N ASN A 625 -7.08 25.02 -11.57
CA ASN A 625 -7.18 26.43 -11.92
C ASN A 625 -5.89 27.19 -11.58
N ASN A 626 -5.32 26.96 -10.38
CA ASN A 626 -4.05 27.57 -9.97
C ASN A 626 -2.87 27.15 -10.85
N ALA A 627 -2.84 25.90 -11.32
CA ALA A 627 -1.78 25.39 -12.18
C ALA A 627 -1.86 25.97 -13.60
N LYS A 628 -3.05 26.00 -14.21
CA LYS A 628 -3.25 26.66 -15.52
C LYS A 628 -2.97 28.18 -15.43
N ALA A 629 -3.35 28.84 -14.33
CA ALA A 629 -3.03 30.26 -14.10
C ALA A 629 -1.53 30.55 -13.89
N ALA A 630 -0.75 29.59 -13.36
CA ALA A 630 0.71 29.65 -13.38
C ALA A 630 1.31 29.29 -14.76
N GLY A 631 0.50 28.77 -15.68
CA GLY A 631 0.95 28.22 -16.96
C GLY A 631 1.80 26.96 -16.80
N LEU A 632 1.54 26.14 -15.77
CA LEU A 632 2.08 24.79 -15.68
C LEU A 632 1.39 23.89 -16.71
N ASN A 633 2.11 22.91 -17.24
CA ASN A 633 1.49 21.80 -17.95
C ASN A 633 0.75 20.91 -16.94
N VAL A 634 -0.49 20.48 -17.22
CA VAL A 634 -1.30 19.74 -16.24
C VAL A 634 -1.66 18.35 -16.74
N GLY A 635 -1.48 17.34 -15.89
CA GLY A 635 -2.05 16.00 -16.01
C GLY A 635 -2.96 15.71 -14.81
N ALA A 636 -3.58 14.53 -14.79
CA ALA A 636 -4.41 14.10 -13.67
C ALA A 636 -4.20 12.62 -13.36
N TYR A 637 -4.55 12.19 -12.14
CA TYR A 637 -4.59 10.77 -11.79
C TYR A 637 -5.79 10.41 -10.93
N TRP A 638 -6.19 9.14 -11.01
CA TRP A 638 -7.29 8.56 -10.25
C TRP A 638 -6.82 7.32 -9.50
N TYR A 639 -6.88 7.36 -8.17
CA TYR A 639 -6.48 6.23 -7.32
C TYR A 639 -7.60 5.20 -7.30
N SER A 640 -7.36 4.06 -7.93
CA SER A 640 -8.39 3.06 -8.15
C SER A 640 -8.54 2.12 -6.96
N TYR A 641 -9.78 1.91 -6.52
CA TYR A 641 -10.12 0.95 -5.47
C TYR A 641 -10.75 -0.33 -6.03
N ALA A 642 -11.25 -0.27 -7.27
CA ALA A 642 -11.87 -1.34 -8.02
C ALA A 642 -11.15 -2.69 -7.84
N VAL A 643 -11.93 -3.75 -7.58
CA VAL A 643 -11.48 -5.14 -7.46
C VAL A 643 -11.97 -6.05 -8.58
N ASN A 644 -12.82 -5.55 -9.48
CA ASN A 644 -13.22 -6.24 -10.70
C ASN A 644 -13.27 -5.30 -11.92
N VAL A 645 -13.56 -5.89 -13.09
CA VAL A 645 -13.55 -5.18 -14.39
C VAL A 645 -14.69 -4.17 -14.53
N GLU A 646 -15.84 -4.38 -13.90
CA GLU A 646 -16.98 -3.46 -14.01
C GLU A 646 -16.79 -2.24 -13.12
N GLU A 647 -16.35 -2.42 -11.87
CA GLU A 647 -15.94 -1.32 -10.99
C GLU A 647 -14.84 -0.46 -11.64
N ALA A 648 -13.89 -1.07 -12.34
CA ALA A 648 -12.85 -0.35 -13.09
C ALA A 648 -13.43 0.49 -14.25
N LYS A 649 -14.56 0.09 -14.85
CA LYS A 649 -15.29 0.92 -15.83
C LYS A 649 -16.04 2.05 -15.15
N GLU A 650 -16.76 1.77 -14.06
CA GLU A 650 -17.49 2.78 -13.30
C GLU A 650 -16.57 3.88 -12.77
N GLU A 651 -15.40 3.52 -12.25
CA GLU A 651 -14.39 4.46 -11.82
C GLU A 651 -13.84 5.29 -12.98
N ALA A 652 -13.60 4.69 -14.16
CA ALA A 652 -13.18 5.44 -15.34
C ALA A 652 -14.25 6.45 -15.79
N VAL A 653 -15.54 6.08 -15.71
CA VAL A 653 -16.67 6.99 -15.99
C VAL A 653 -16.75 8.11 -14.94
N ARG A 654 -16.56 7.79 -13.65
CA ARG A 654 -16.49 8.79 -12.56
C ARG A 654 -15.32 9.76 -12.76
N PHE A 655 -14.13 9.27 -13.09
CA PHE A 655 -12.95 10.08 -13.39
C PHE A 655 -13.19 10.97 -14.62
N MET A 656 -13.71 10.41 -15.71
CA MET A 656 -14.06 11.13 -16.94
C MET A 656 -15.04 12.30 -16.68
N LYS A 657 -16.04 12.09 -15.80
CA LYS A 657 -17.00 13.14 -15.41
C LYS A 657 -16.33 14.30 -14.65
N ILE A 658 -15.32 14.02 -13.82
CA ILE A 658 -14.56 15.01 -13.02
C ILE A 658 -13.55 15.78 -13.89
N LEU A 659 -12.91 15.08 -14.85
CA LEU A 659 -12.09 15.69 -15.91
C LEU A 659 -12.95 16.65 -16.74
N GLY A 660 -14.07 16.18 -17.29
CA GLY A 660 -14.98 16.97 -18.13
C GLY A 660 -14.26 17.60 -19.33
N LYS A 661 -14.60 18.86 -19.65
CA LYS A 661 -13.99 19.63 -20.76
C LYS A 661 -12.65 20.30 -20.41
N LYS A 662 -11.95 19.86 -19.36
CA LYS A 662 -10.64 20.40 -18.97
C LYS A 662 -9.54 19.94 -19.94
N GLN A 663 -8.51 20.76 -20.11
CA GLN A 663 -7.39 20.53 -21.03
C GLN A 663 -6.12 20.13 -20.29
N PHE A 664 -5.57 18.95 -20.61
CA PHE A 664 -4.44 18.34 -19.91
C PHE A 664 -3.24 18.10 -20.83
N GLU A 665 -2.18 18.88 -20.68
CA GLU A 665 -0.92 18.72 -21.43
C GLU A 665 -0.10 17.47 -21.06
N TYR A 666 -0.49 16.77 -19.99
CA TYR A 666 0.06 15.47 -19.58
C TYR A 666 -1.04 14.41 -19.55
N PRO A 667 -0.70 13.10 -19.55
CA PRO A 667 -1.68 12.02 -19.55
C PRO A 667 -2.64 12.09 -18.35
N VAL A 668 -3.78 11.41 -18.51
CA VAL A 668 -4.65 11.06 -17.39
C VAL A 668 -4.34 9.63 -16.95
N TYR A 669 -3.84 9.49 -15.72
CA TYR A 669 -3.29 8.24 -15.21
C TYR A 669 -4.30 7.45 -14.39
N LEU A 670 -4.36 6.16 -14.66
CA LEU A 670 -4.86 5.17 -13.71
C LEU A 670 -3.76 4.91 -12.66
N ASP A 671 -4.04 5.19 -11.40
CA ASP A 671 -3.19 4.83 -10.27
C ASP A 671 -3.72 3.51 -9.67
N PHE A 672 -2.95 2.44 -9.82
CA PHE A 672 -3.36 1.06 -9.53
C PHE A 672 -2.30 0.36 -8.66
N GLU A 673 -2.40 0.55 -7.35
CA GLU A 673 -1.61 -0.21 -6.36
C GLU A 673 -2.27 -0.40 -4.98
N ASP A 674 -3.60 -0.33 -4.91
CA ASP A 674 -4.33 -0.50 -3.65
C ASP A 674 -4.10 -1.90 -3.05
N PRO A 675 -4.00 -2.05 -1.72
CA PRO A 675 -3.92 -3.34 -1.07
C PRO A 675 -5.03 -4.35 -1.43
N SER A 676 -6.26 -3.91 -1.75
CA SER A 676 -7.37 -4.78 -2.20
C SER A 676 -6.98 -5.54 -3.47
N GLN A 677 -6.37 -4.83 -4.44
CA GLN A 677 -6.00 -5.33 -5.75
C GLN A 677 -4.88 -6.38 -5.71
N ARG A 678 -4.23 -6.62 -4.57
CA ARG A 678 -3.09 -7.53 -4.46
C ARG A 678 -3.47 -8.99 -4.68
N LYS A 679 -4.65 -9.44 -4.20
CA LYS A 679 -5.12 -10.83 -4.37
C LYS A 679 -5.61 -11.14 -5.80
N ILE A 680 -6.10 -10.13 -6.53
CA ILE A 680 -6.66 -10.27 -7.87
C ILE A 680 -5.66 -10.96 -8.83
N PRO A 681 -6.06 -11.92 -9.69
CA PRO A 681 -5.16 -12.51 -10.67
C PRO A 681 -4.51 -11.47 -11.59
N LYS A 682 -3.26 -11.70 -12.02
CA LYS A 682 -2.53 -10.75 -12.89
C LYS A 682 -3.27 -10.44 -14.19
N LYS A 683 -3.91 -11.46 -14.78
CA LYS A 683 -4.79 -11.30 -15.94
C LYS A 683 -5.92 -10.33 -15.63
N THR A 684 -6.68 -10.57 -14.56
CA THR A 684 -7.81 -9.72 -14.17
C THR A 684 -7.38 -8.29 -13.83
N LYS A 685 -6.28 -8.08 -13.09
CA LYS A 685 -5.70 -6.73 -12.90
C LYS A 685 -5.37 -6.03 -14.23
N THR A 686 -4.87 -6.79 -15.20
CA THR A 686 -4.54 -6.27 -16.53
C THR A 686 -5.80 -5.99 -17.34
N ASP A 687 -6.83 -6.83 -17.22
CA ASP A 687 -8.15 -6.60 -17.82
C ASP A 687 -8.81 -5.34 -17.26
N MET A 688 -8.75 -5.13 -15.94
CA MET A 688 -9.24 -3.93 -15.25
C MET A 688 -8.51 -2.67 -15.69
N ALA A 689 -7.17 -2.70 -15.69
CA ALA A 689 -6.36 -1.56 -16.12
C ALA A 689 -6.62 -1.19 -17.60
N ILE A 690 -6.74 -2.20 -18.47
CA ILE A 690 -7.13 -2.00 -19.88
C ILE A 690 -8.55 -1.45 -19.99
N ALA A 691 -9.53 -1.98 -19.24
CA ALA A 691 -10.92 -1.53 -19.31
C ALA A 691 -11.08 -0.07 -18.88
N PHE A 692 -10.41 0.32 -17.78
CA PHE A 692 -10.38 1.69 -17.28
C PHE A 692 -9.76 2.64 -18.31
N MET A 693 -8.54 2.34 -18.77
CA MET A 693 -7.81 3.19 -19.72
C MET A 693 -8.56 3.29 -21.06
N SER A 694 -9.07 2.18 -21.60
CA SER A 694 -9.77 2.19 -22.89
C SER A 694 -11.15 2.87 -22.88
N ILE A 695 -11.76 3.14 -21.72
CA ILE A 695 -12.92 4.05 -21.65
C ILE A 695 -12.50 5.50 -21.87
N LEU A 696 -11.41 5.93 -21.24
CA LEU A 696 -10.87 7.28 -21.38
C LEU A 696 -10.31 7.51 -22.81
N GLU A 697 -9.61 6.52 -23.38
CA GLU A 697 -9.09 6.58 -24.75
C GLU A 697 -10.22 6.70 -25.79
N LYS A 698 -11.31 5.94 -25.64
CA LYS A 698 -12.51 6.06 -26.49
C LYS A 698 -13.17 7.43 -26.43
N ASN A 699 -12.94 8.19 -25.35
CA ASN A 699 -13.44 9.55 -25.16
C ASN A 699 -12.35 10.61 -25.41
N GLY A 700 -11.29 10.26 -26.14
CA GLY A 700 -10.28 11.21 -26.62
C GLY A 700 -9.20 11.60 -25.60
N PHE A 701 -9.05 10.87 -24.50
CA PHE A 701 -7.98 11.11 -23.54
C PHE A 701 -6.73 10.26 -23.82
N TYR A 702 -5.55 10.85 -23.67
CA TYR A 702 -4.28 10.13 -23.65
C TYR A 702 -4.06 9.55 -22.24
N THR A 703 -3.96 8.22 -22.13
CA THR A 703 -3.89 7.53 -20.83
C THR A 703 -2.51 6.95 -20.51
N GLY A 704 -2.33 6.56 -19.26
CA GLY A 704 -1.20 5.74 -18.84
C GLY A 704 -1.47 5.04 -17.50
N LEU A 705 -0.63 4.07 -17.19
CA LEU A 705 -0.65 3.35 -15.92
C LEU A 705 0.40 3.93 -14.97
N TYR A 706 -0.04 4.45 -13.83
CA TYR A 706 0.81 4.70 -12.67
C TYR A 706 0.76 3.52 -11.70
N SER A 707 1.94 3.08 -11.27
CA SER A 707 2.11 2.15 -10.16
C SER A 707 3.59 2.08 -9.76
N SER A 708 3.91 1.60 -8.55
CA SER A 708 5.31 1.39 -8.16
C SER A 708 5.99 0.27 -8.95
N ALA A 709 7.32 0.35 -9.06
CA ALA A 709 8.12 -0.58 -9.86
C ALA A 709 7.89 -2.05 -9.55
N SER A 710 7.57 -2.40 -8.31
CA SER A 710 7.24 -3.77 -7.92
C SER A 710 5.93 -4.25 -8.54
N TRP A 711 4.90 -3.39 -8.63
CA TRP A 711 3.64 -3.71 -9.29
C TRP A 711 3.79 -3.78 -10.80
N ILE A 712 4.37 -2.74 -11.41
CA ILE A 712 4.59 -2.66 -12.87
C ILE A 712 5.35 -3.88 -13.39
N ASN A 713 6.34 -4.37 -12.65
CA ASN A 713 7.05 -5.60 -13.00
C ASN A 713 6.26 -6.89 -12.71
N ASN A 714 5.53 -6.98 -11.60
CA ASN A 714 5.13 -8.28 -11.05
C ASN A 714 3.62 -8.55 -10.97
N GLN A 715 2.77 -7.53 -11.07
CA GLN A 715 1.33 -7.63 -10.82
C GLN A 715 0.47 -7.64 -12.10
N PHE A 716 1.06 -7.30 -13.25
CA PHE A 716 0.36 -7.25 -14.55
C PHE A 716 0.99 -8.18 -15.59
N GLU A 717 0.23 -8.48 -16.65
CA GLU A 717 0.69 -9.18 -17.85
C GLU A 717 1.37 -8.19 -18.80
N ARG A 718 2.63 -7.86 -18.50
CA ARG A 718 3.53 -6.92 -19.21
C ARG A 718 3.27 -6.78 -20.72
N GLU A 719 3.23 -7.89 -21.45
CA GLU A 719 3.03 -7.94 -22.91
C GLU A 719 1.72 -7.33 -23.41
N ARG A 720 0.69 -7.26 -22.57
CA ARG A 720 -0.62 -6.66 -22.87
C ARG A 720 -0.67 -5.17 -22.55
N LEU A 721 0.33 -4.65 -21.83
CA LEU A 721 0.45 -3.25 -21.40
C LEU A 721 1.55 -2.46 -22.11
N LYS A 722 2.44 -3.11 -22.87
CA LYS A 722 3.57 -2.45 -23.57
C LYS A 722 3.19 -1.35 -24.57
N ASP A 723 1.93 -1.33 -25.02
CA ASP A 723 1.37 -0.33 -25.92
C ASP A 723 0.87 0.94 -25.16
N TYR A 724 0.66 0.85 -23.84
CA TYR A 724 0.26 1.98 -22.98
C TYR A 724 1.48 2.67 -22.40
N ASP A 725 1.33 3.95 -22.03
CA ASP A 725 2.38 4.64 -21.32
C ASP A 725 2.42 4.29 -19.83
N VAL A 726 3.60 4.42 -19.24
CA VAL A 726 3.92 4.03 -17.87
C VAL A 726 4.52 5.21 -17.11
N TRP A 727 3.94 5.50 -15.95
CA TRP A 727 4.53 6.36 -14.93
C TRP A 727 4.93 5.47 -13.74
N ILE A 728 6.24 5.30 -13.54
CA ILE A 728 6.77 4.34 -12.55
C ILE A 728 7.21 5.05 -11.27
N ALA A 729 6.79 4.57 -10.09
CA ALA A 729 7.38 5.01 -8.82
C ALA A 729 8.53 4.08 -8.39
N HIS A 730 9.73 4.64 -8.21
CA HIS A 730 10.89 3.89 -7.75
C HIS A 730 11.94 4.84 -7.13
N TRP A 731 11.83 5.08 -5.83
CA TRP A 731 12.69 6.05 -5.15
C TRP A 731 14.07 5.48 -4.80
N HIS A 732 15.04 6.36 -4.55
CA HIS A 732 16.39 6.03 -4.06
C HIS A 732 17.25 5.12 -4.97
N VAL A 733 16.93 5.04 -6.26
CA VAL A 733 17.74 4.37 -7.30
C VAL A 733 18.21 5.37 -8.36
N THR A 734 19.32 5.07 -9.05
CA THR A 734 19.82 5.88 -10.17
C THR A 734 19.20 5.50 -11.53
N ASN A 735 18.53 4.35 -11.61
CA ASN A 735 17.74 3.92 -12.76
C ASN A 735 16.54 3.09 -12.26
N PRO A 736 15.29 3.46 -12.56
CA PRO A 736 14.13 2.71 -12.12
C PRO A 736 14.00 1.38 -12.88
N ASN A 737 13.96 0.27 -12.14
CA ASN A 737 13.67 -1.06 -12.69
C ASN A 737 12.24 -1.10 -13.25
N CYS A 738 12.06 -1.00 -14.56
CA CYS A 738 10.80 -1.14 -15.29
C CYS A 738 10.86 -2.33 -16.26
N PHE A 739 9.72 -2.94 -16.58
CA PHE A 739 9.69 -4.04 -17.56
C PHE A 739 9.92 -3.58 -19.01
N THR A 740 9.59 -2.31 -19.30
CA THR A 740 9.83 -1.65 -20.58
C THR A 740 10.90 -0.58 -20.39
N PRO A 741 11.84 -0.39 -21.33
CA PRO A 741 12.78 0.73 -21.28
C PRO A 741 12.11 2.08 -21.62
N ASP A 742 10.89 2.08 -22.16
CA ASP A 742 10.18 3.26 -22.68
C ASP A 742 8.99 3.72 -21.80
N TYR A 743 9.12 3.60 -20.48
CA TYR A 743 8.21 4.29 -19.54
C TYR A 743 8.32 5.81 -19.74
N GLY A 744 7.22 6.54 -19.76
CA GLY A 744 7.23 7.97 -20.06
C GLY A 744 7.49 8.89 -18.88
N MET A 745 7.23 8.45 -17.64
CA MET A 745 7.54 9.22 -16.42
C MET A 745 8.12 8.36 -15.29
N TRP A 746 8.90 8.97 -14.40
CA TRP A 746 9.44 8.34 -13.20
C TRP A 746 9.29 9.24 -11.97
N GLN A 747 8.60 8.77 -10.93
CA GLN A 747 8.60 9.37 -9.60
C GLN A 747 9.88 8.92 -8.86
N PHE A 748 10.83 9.83 -8.71
CA PHE A 748 12.21 9.53 -8.28
C PHE A 748 12.44 9.78 -6.78
N THR A 749 11.56 10.56 -6.12
CA THR A 749 11.57 10.76 -4.66
C THR A 749 10.20 11.21 -4.14
N ASN A 750 9.82 10.78 -2.94
CA ASN A 750 8.71 11.32 -2.15
C ASN A 750 9.15 12.39 -1.13
N LYS A 751 10.42 12.78 -1.16
CA LYS A 751 11.09 13.61 -0.13
C LYS A 751 11.76 14.86 -0.69
N SER A 752 11.31 15.36 -1.84
CA SER A 752 11.80 16.64 -2.37
C SER A 752 11.26 17.82 -1.56
N LYS A 753 11.88 18.99 -1.71
CA LYS A 753 11.40 20.27 -1.16
C LYS A 753 11.46 21.34 -2.24
N ILE A 754 10.30 21.71 -2.80
CA ILE A 754 10.16 22.80 -3.77
C ILE A 754 9.47 23.99 -3.11
N LYS A 755 10.08 25.17 -3.21
CA LYS A 755 9.48 26.42 -2.67
C LYS A 755 8.13 26.66 -3.34
N GLY A 756 7.08 26.82 -2.54
CA GLY A 756 5.70 26.99 -3.02
C GLY A 756 4.85 25.72 -2.92
N VAL A 757 5.44 24.54 -2.71
CA VAL A 757 4.71 23.31 -2.36
C VAL A 757 4.92 23.02 -0.88
N SER A 758 3.86 22.65 -0.15
CA SER A 758 3.97 22.24 1.26
C SER A 758 4.36 20.76 1.37
N ASP A 759 5.22 20.42 2.34
CA ASP A 759 5.54 19.04 2.69
C ASP A 759 4.27 18.25 3.08
N THR A 760 4.18 16.99 2.64
CA THR A 760 3.14 16.05 3.07
C THR A 760 3.44 15.48 4.46
N GLY A 761 2.55 14.62 4.97
CA GLY A 761 2.81 13.82 6.17
C GLY A 761 4.01 12.87 6.08
N GLU A 762 4.62 12.69 4.90
CA GLU A 762 5.83 11.87 4.69
C GLU A 762 7.13 12.68 4.74
N GLY A 763 7.05 14.02 4.89
CA GLY A 763 8.19 14.91 5.11
C GLY A 763 8.76 15.59 3.86
N GLY A 764 8.07 15.51 2.72
CA GLY A 764 8.45 16.18 1.48
C GLY A 764 7.36 16.15 0.41
N VAL A 765 7.79 16.26 -0.84
CA VAL A 765 6.97 16.31 -2.04
C VAL A 765 7.39 15.21 -3.02
N ASP A 766 6.40 14.55 -3.59
CA ASP A 766 6.51 13.57 -4.67
C ASP A 766 6.92 14.26 -5.98
N MET A 767 8.11 13.90 -6.48
CA MET A 767 8.75 14.55 -7.62
C MET A 767 9.07 13.57 -8.73
N ASN A 768 8.85 14.08 -9.95
CA ASN A 768 8.78 13.29 -11.17
C ASN A 768 9.66 13.87 -12.27
N TYR A 769 10.31 12.99 -13.02
CA TYR A 769 10.92 13.30 -14.30
C TYR A 769 10.03 12.81 -15.44
N SER A 770 9.85 13.67 -16.45
CA SER A 770 9.23 13.28 -17.72
C SER A 770 10.30 12.96 -18.76
N TYR A 771 10.14 11.81 -19.41
CA TYR A 771 10.99 11.30 -20.50
C TYR A 771 10.33 11.43 -21.88
N LYS A 772 9.15 12.07 -21.95
CA LYS A 772 8.40 12.30 -23.19
C LYS A 772 7.84 13.73 -23.21
N ASN A 773 7.84 14.37 -24.38
CA ASN A 773 7.23 15.69 -24.56
C ASN A 773 5.71 15.56 -24.72
N TYR A 774 5.01 15.20 -23.64
CA TYR A 774 3.55 15.08 -23.64
C TYR A 774 2.81 16.33 -24.11
N PRO A 775 3.21 17.57 -23.73
CA PRO A 775 2.53 18.77 -24.21
C PRO A 775 2.54 18.89 -25.74
N LYS A 776 3.55 18.35 -26.42
CA LYS A 776 3.57 18.22 -27.88
C LYS A 776 2.75 17.01 -28.35
N ILE A 777 3.02 15.81 -27.84
CA ILE A 777 2.37 14.55 -28.27
C ILE A 777 0.84 14.66 -28.22
N ILE A 778 0.30 15.20 -27.14
CA ILE A 778 -1.14 15.25 -26.86
C ILE A 778 -1.82 16.34 -27.72
N LYS A 779 -1.16 17.49 -27.94
CA LYS A 779 -1.68 18.58 -28.79
C LYS A 779 -1.59 18.26 -30.29
N ASP A 780 -0.48 17.65 -30.74
CA ASP A 780 -0.35 17.15 -32.12
C ASP A 780 -1.43 16.11 -32.44
N ALA A 781 -1.78 15.26 -31.47
CA ALA A 781 -2.79 14.20 -31.60
C ALA A 781 -4.24 14.65 -31.35
N LYS A 782 -4.48 15.90 -30.89
CA LYS A 782 -5.80 16.42 -30.49
C LYS A 782 -6.51 15.57 -29.43
N LEU A 783 -5.75 15.17 -28.41
CA LEU A 783 -6.24 14.41 -27.26
C LEU A 783 -6.34 15.32 -26.02
N ASN A 784 -7.00 14.85 -24.96
CA ASN A 784 -7.25 15.60 -23.72
C ASN A 784 -7.93 16.97 -23.96
N ASN A 785 -8.93 17.01 -24.84
CA ASN A 785 -9.71 18.21 -25.21
C ASN A 785 -8.93 19.34 -25.92
N PHE A 786 -7.83 19.04 -26.65
CA PHE A 786 -7.07 20.00 -27.47
C PHE A 786 -7.46 20.04 -28.95
#